data_AF-A0A2P7TPT9-F1
#
_entry.id   AF-A0A2P7TPT9-F1
#
_cell.length_a   1.000
_cell.length_b   1.000
_cell.length_c   1.000
_cell.angle_alpha   90.00
_cell.angle_beta   90.00
_cell.angle_gamma   90.00
#
_symmetry.space_group_name_H-M   'P 1'
#
loop_
_entity.id
_entity.type
_entity.pdbx_description
1 polymer ?
#
loop_
_entity_poly.entity_id
_entity_poly.type
_entity_poly.pdbx_seq_one_letter_code
_entity_poly.pdbx_strand_id
1 'polypeptide(L)'
;MIYCFCFPFIVCCKFGTLAVNSNFRQENYKKTMQQHRVTFTKRLFLFVLWALSVCFPSFLQAQVSLTPQNPFTDTDTVTITYNPKEGNAALANETGPIYIHTGVVTERSSHPMEWLHVQGEWGKANPLWEMKKNKEGLYEFKCVIRPFYKVPAGEQILKLMMVFRNADGTLVGKTAENTDFVITISQYEPPYIVMPEGVAAQYLGNYKSHTVREAQITIQTDNRALQIYPYSNHIIRFALSDENGKFAANPSHTVVMKPASVKVQLKEETGKLLIYIDDLTLTVNKTPLTVSIDRSGENLLSGEKGIFWKNEAKGVSFGIDQTTPFYGGGSRAIDLNRRGTYLKLYNNAWYGYTKGADHLNVTAPFLISGKLWGLYFDNVDKAYFDIGKTRSDVLEYGTKNGDLVYYFLWGKSYDDLMENYAKLTGTQPLPPRWALGYIQSRFGYRTEAETREVVGKMIAAGFPLDAVVLDLYWFGDANQMGSIDWDRKQFPEPEKMMSDFAAQGVKTILITEPFFTEQSKTFKDAVQKQLFATDSLGKPFIIKDFWAGSAGLLDIFKPEAQNWFWDLYMARIKEGVAGWWCDLGEPERHPAEILHATGSAERVHNIYSLYWAKMLYENYRRYYPQQRIFTLMRSGFSGMQRYGAVTWSGDIQRSYKGLSIQPSIMLGMGLNGFAYMHSDLGGFTDGPQNEELYVRWLQYGMFNPIVRPHGFQVPPEPVFYSNKAQDILRRYTRLRYQLLPYNYTLAWENSTKGTPLAKPLFYYAPNDTIVQNVSDAYYWGKSMLIVPITQAGQTQRQFYLPAGQWFNFHTGQPLTGGEWKTVPVTLEDIPVFVKAGSFIPMAPPMQNTDKYRLDTLSVHYYQHVSEPDNFYSLYWDNGKTPDAQAKNQFELLHFKGLVSSKQIKIILDKTGGSFDEMPAQRQVELVIHNLPKIPRKWSLKQKGAKLPLLQQTTYKAAAKGAFYNKDTQTLHLKFNWTGNRTELQLKL
;
A
#
# COMPACT_ATOMS: atom_id res chain seq x y z
N MET A 1 -35.26 -53.86 23.55
CA MET A 1 -34.51 -52.59 23.63
C MET A 1 -34.20 -52.13 22.21
N ILE A 2 -34.13 -50.82 21.94
CA ILE A 2 -34.31 -50.22 20.60
C ILE A 2 -32.94 -49.69 20.12
N TYR A 3 -32.24 -50.30 19.15
CA TYR A 3 -32.45 -50.37 17.67
C TYR A 3 -32.25 -49.01 16.94
N CYS A 4 -31.59 -48.87 15.77
CA CYS A 4 -30.42 -49.57 15.17
C CYS A 4 -29.94 -48.89 13.85
N PHE A 5 -28.63 -48.99 13.55
CA PHE A 5 -27.91 -48.98 12.23
C PHE A 5 -28.27 -48.10 10.99
N CYS A 6 -27.18 -47.56 10.38
CA CYS A 6 -26.83 -47.42 8.94
C CYS A 6 -27.45 -46.38 7.95
N PHE A 7 -26.51 -45.73 7.21
CA PHE A 7 -26.38 -45.44 5.75
C PHE A 7 -27.43 -46.00 4.73
N PRO A 8 -27.55 -45.47 3.45
CA PRO A 8 -26.73 -44.47 2.72
C PRO A 8 -27.47 -43.43 1.79
N PHE A 9 -26.65 -42.65 1.05
CA PHE A 9 -26.77 -41.93 -0.26
C PHE A 9 -28.00 -41.99 -1.23
N ILE A 10 -27.94 -41.10 -2.25
CA ILE A 10 -28.73 -40.99 -3.53
C ILE A 10 -30.06 -40.20 -3.38
N VAL A 11 -30.32 -39.01 -3.97
CA VAL A 11 -30.12 -38.37 -5.30
C VAL A 11 -31.12 -38.81 -6.40
N CYS A 12 -32.16 -38.00 -6.68
CA CYS A 12 -32.53 -37.62 -8.05
C CYS A 12 -33.56 -36.47 -8.13
N CYS A 13 -33.73 -35.90 -9.32
CA CYS A 13 -34.62 -34.76 -9.61
C CYS A 13 -36.01 -35.19 -10.13
N LYS A 14 -37.00 -34.29 -10.10
CA LYS A 14 -37.86 -34.01 -11.28
C LYS A 14 -38.64 -32.68 -11.19
N PHE A 15 -39.00 -32.17 -12.37
CA PHE A 15 -39.80 -30.96 -12.61
C PHE A 15 -41.31 -31.24 -12.64
N GLY A 16 -42.13 -30.20 -12.46
CA GLY A 16 -43.56 -30.15 -12.81
C GLY A 16 -44.29 -29.04 -12.04
N THR A 17 -44.35 -27.77 -12.50
CA THR A 17 -45.20 -27.17 -13.58
C THR A 17 -46.70 -27.12 -13.29
N LEU A 18 -47.24 -25.88 -13.26
CA LEU A 18 -48.65 -25.47 -13.45
C LEU A 18 -49.66 -25.87 -12.33
N ALA A 19 -50.84 -25.24 -12.17
CA ALA A 19 -51.28 -23.84 -12.34
C ALA A 19 -52.76 -23.69 -11.85
N VAL A 20 -53.30 -22.46 -11.89
CA VAL A 20 -54.75 -22.10 -11.91
C VAL A 20 -55.54 -22.14 -10.57
N ASN A 21 -56.09 -20.97 -10.22
CA ASN A 21 -57.44 -20.61 -9.70
C ASN A 21 -58.45 -21.75 -9.40
N SER A 22 -59.43 -21.68 -8.47
CA SER A 22 -59.89 -20.73 -7.42
C SER A 22 -61.13 -21.40 -6.72
N ASN A 23 -62.09 -20.83 -5.95
CA ASN A 23 -62.45 -19.47 -5.49
C ASN A 23 -63.45 -19.57 -4.29
N PHE A 24 -63.76 -18.45 -3.61
CA PHE A 24 -64.81 -18.27 -2.55
C PHE A 24 -64.60 -19.12 -1.25
N ARG A 25 -64.75 -18.65 0.01
CA ARG A 25 -65.81 -17.91 0.74
C ARG A 25 -67.14 -18.71 0.80
N GLN A 26 -67.84 -18.91 1.92
CA GLN A 26 -67.73 -18.46 3.33
C GLN A 26 -68.65 -19.43 4.17
N GLU A 27 -68.60 -19.64 5.49
CA GLU A 27 -67.84 -19.08 6.63
C GLU A 27 -67.85 -20.09 7.84
N ASN A 28 -68.00 -19.62 9.09
CA ASN A 28 -68.47 -20.34 10.28
C ASN A 28 -67.75 -21.60 10.81
N TYR A 29 -66.64 -21.38 11.54
CA TYR A 29 -66.30 -22.21 12.72
C TYR A 29 -65.71 -21.40 13.91
N LYS A 30 -66.28 -20.21 14.18
CA LYS A 30 -65.98 -19.42 15.39
C LYS A 30 -66.67 -20.00 16.64
N LYS A 31 -66.15 -21.07 17.25
CA LYS A 31 -66.36 -21.35 18.70
C LYS A 31 -65.44 -22.35 19.42
N THR A 32 -64.32 -22.80 18.84
CA THR A 32 -63.44 -23.81 19.50
C THR A 32 -61.94 -23.47 19.45
N MET A 33 -61.56 -22.21 19.68
CA MET A 33 -60.16 -21.74 19.58
C MET A 33 -59.79 -20.67 20.64
N GLN A 34 -60.42 -20.68 21.82
CA GLN A 34 -60.27 -19.65 22.85
C GLN A 34 -59.60 -20.15 24.15
N GLN A 35 -58.70 -21.14 24.05
CA GLN A 35 -57.93 -21.62 25.23
C GLN A 35 -56.45 -21.99 24.98
N HIS A 36 -55.93 -21.82 23.76
CA HIS A 36 -54.53 -22.14 23.41
C HIS A 36 -53.76 -20.98 22.75
N ARG A 37 -54.20 -19.72 22.94
CA ARG A 37 -53.58 -18.53 22.33
C ARG A 37 -53.07 -17.47 23.32
N VAL A 38 -52.84 -17.85 24.57
CA VAL A 38 -52.34 -16.96 25.64
C VAL A 38 -50.89 -17.28 26.07
N THR A 39 -50.45 -18.54 25.92
CA THR A 39 -49.15 -19.00 26.43
C THR A 39 -47.96 -18.77 25.49
N PHE A 40 -48.20 -18.64 24.17
CA PHE A 40 -47.11 -18.52 23.19
C PHE A 40 -46.69 -17.06 22.91
N THR A 41 -47.65 -16.15 22.87
CA THR A 41 -47.40 -14.71 22.64
C THR A 41 -46.68 -14.02 23.81
N LYS A 42 -46.90 -14.46 25.06
CA LYS A 42 -46.13 -13.93 26.21
C LYS A 42 -44.66 -14.34 26.20
N ARG A 43 -44.32 -15.56 25.76
CA ARG A 43 -42.90 -15.97 25.66
C ARG A 43 -42.17 -15.24 24.55
N LEU A 44 -42.78 -15.04 23.37
CA LEU A 44 -42.12 -14.33 22.28
C LEU A 44 -41.90 -12.83 22.59
N PHE A 45 -42.87 -12.15 23.22
CA PHE A 45 -42.70 -10.73 23.59
C PHE A 45 -41.65 -10.52 24.68
N LEU A 46 -41.55 -11.42 25.66
CA LEU A 46 -40.48 -11.40 26.65
C LEU A 46 -39.10 -11.73 26.03
N PHE A 47 -39.01 -12.66 25.08
CA PHE A 47 -37.74 -12.95 24.40
C PHE A 47 -37.29 -11.78 23.51
N VAL A 48 -38.22 -11.06 22.87
CA VAL A 48 -37.90 -9.85 22.09
C VAL A 48 -37.46 -8.70 22.99
N LEU A 49 -38.11 -8.48 24.15
CA LEU A 49 -37.66 -7.49 25.13
C LEU A 49 -36.31 -7.85 25.78
N TRP A 50 -35.98 -9.14 25.93
CA TRP A 50 -34.67 -9.58 26.42
C TRP A 50 -33.58 -9.48 25.34
N ALA A 51 -33.88 -9.85 24.08
CA ALA A 51 -32.96 -9.68 22.96
C ALA A 51 -32.66 -8.21 22.65
N LEU A 52 -33.65 -7.32 22.75
CA LEU A 52 -33.50 -5.87 22.60
C LEU A 52 -32.84 -5.18 23.81
N SER A 53 -32.59 -5.89 24.90
CA SER A 53 -31.80 -5.39 26.05
C SER A 53 -30.40 -6.03 26.17
N VAL A 54 -30.07 -7.01 25.32
CA VAL A 54 -28.72 -7.56 25.16
C VAL A 54 -27.97 -6.92 23.97
N CYS A 55 -28.68 -6.24 23.06
CA CYS A 55 -28.08 -5.40 22.02
C CYS A 55 -27.74 -3.98 22.50
N PHE A 56 -27.11 -3.85 23.67
CA PHE A 56 -26.33 -2.64 23.95
C PHE A 56 -25.11 -2.63 23.02
N PRO A 57 -24.72 -1.48 22.45
CA PRO A 57 -23.40 -1.37 21.85
C PRO A 57 -22.36 -1.57 22.96
N SER A 58 -21.63 -2.68 22.91
CA SER A 58 -20.37 -2.83 23.64
C SER A 58 -19.34 -1.86 23.03
N PHE A 59 -19.51 -0.57 23.35
CA PHE A 59 -18.42 0.39 23.27
C PHE A 59 -17.30 -0.19 24.14
N LEU A 60 -16.26 -0.71 23.49
CA LEU A 60 -14.95 -0.89 24.12
C LEU A 60 -14.44 0.50 24.46
N GLN A 61 -14.86 1.01 25.63
CA GLN A 61 -14.40 2.28 26.17
C GLN A 61 -12.89 2.16 26.37
N ALA A 62 -12.14 2.87 25.52
CA ALA A 62 -10.69 2.84 25.56
C ALA A 62 -10.19 3.14 26.97
N GLN A 63 -9.17 2.40 27.42
CA GLN A 63 -8.64 2.51 28.79
C GLN A 63 -8.37 3.97 29.20
N VAL A 64 -7.88 4.77 28.26
CA VAL A 64 -7.91 6.23 28.31
C VAL A 64 -8.61 6.74 27.06
N SER A 65 -9.47 7.74 27.21
CA SER A 65 -10.03 8.52 26.11
C SER A 65 -10.02 10.02 26.44
N LEU A 66 -10.17 10.87 25.41
CA LEU A 66 -10.31 12.30 25.57
C LEU A 66 -11.59 12.81 24.90
N THR A 67 -12.20 13.83 25.49
CA THR A 67 -13.34 14.56 24.93
C THR A 67 -13.03 16.07 24.95
N PRO A 68 -12.97 16.76 23.80
CA PRO A 68 -13.07 16.23 22.44
C PRO A 68 -11.97 15.20 22.12
N GLN A 69 -12.23 14.33 21.15
CA GLN A 69 -11.19 13.45 20.60
C GLN A 69 -10.23 14.28 19.73
N ASN A 70 -8.97 13.86 19.65
CA ASN A 70 -7.95 14.47 18.79
C ASN A 70 -8.46 14.49 17.32
N PRO A 71 -8.34 15.62 16.57
CA PRO A 71 -7.54 16.81 16.88
C PRO A 71 -8.18 17.80 17.87
N PHE A 72 -7.34 18.35 18.74
CA PHE A 72 -7.61 19.50 19.62
C PHE A 72 -6.32 20.30 19.79
N THR A 73 -6.43 21.61 20.03
CA THR A 73 -5.30 22.51 20.29
C THR A 73 -4.83 22.40 21.74
N ASP A 74 -3.62 22.88 22.06
CA ASP A 74 -3.21 23.00 23.46
C ASP A 74 -3.93 24.13 24.24
N THR A 75 -4.73 24.94 23.55
CA THR A 75 -5.67 25.90 24.16
C THR A 75 -7.07 25.33 24.41
N ASP A 76 -7.37 24.11 23.95
CA ASP A 76 -8.69 23.49 24.16
C ASP A 76 -8.84 22.90 25.56
N THR A 77 -10.11 22.81 25.99
CA THR A 77 -10.47 22.14 27.24
C THR A 77 -10.75 20.66 26.98
N VAL A 78 -9.88 19.78 27.45
CA VAL A 78 -10.05 18.33 27.34
C VAL A 78 -10.53 17.72 28.65
N THR A 79 -11.49 16.80 28.56
CA THR A 79 -11.78 15.81 29.61
C THR A 79 -11.04 14.53 29.26
N ILE A 80 -10.10 14.12 30.10
CA ILE A 80 -9.43 12.81 30.11
C ILE A 80 -10.30 11.85 30.91
N THR A 81 -10.68 10.71 30.33
CA THR A 81 -11.47 9.68 31.00
C THR A 81 -10.68 8.37 31.07
N TYR A 82 -10.57 7.79 32.27
CA TYR A 82 -9.80 6.58 32.57
C TYR A 82 -10.70 5.43 33.07
N ASN A 83 -10.48 4.23 32.53
CA ASN A 83 -11.10 2.97 32.98
C ASN A 83 -10.07 2.13 33.78
N PRO A 84 -10.18 2.04 35.11
CA PRO A 84 -9.22 1.31 35.95
C PRO A 84 -9.25 -0.21 35.79
N LYS A 85 -10.27 -0.77 35.12
CA LYS A 85 -10.43 -2.22 34.90
C LYS A 85 -9.67 -2.74 33.68
N GLU A 86 -9.22 -1.84 32.81
CA GLU A 86 -8.54 -2.16 31.55
C GLU A 86 -7.01 -2.05 31.69
N GLY A 87 -6.28 -2.53 30.67
CA GLY A 87 -4.81 -2.50 30.61
C GLY A 87 -4.15 -3.32 31.72
N ASN A 88 -3.21 -2.74 32.47
CA ASN A 88 -2.54 -3.47 33.56
C ASN A 88 -3.44 -3.74 34.77
N ALA A 89 -4.67 -3.21 34.80
CA ALA A 89 -5.69 -3.41 35.83
C ALA A 89 -5.26 -3.13 37.28
N ALA A 90 -4.12 -2.45 37.51
CA ALA A 90 -3.53 -2.26 38.84
C ALA A 90 -4.40 -1.44 39.81
N LEU A 91 -5.36 -0.68 39.28
CA LEU A 91 -6.32 0.13 40.04
C LEU A 91 -7.76 -0.43 39.97
N ALA A 92 -7.98 -1.60 39.36
CA ALA A 92 -9.33 -2.15 39.09
C ALA A 92 -10.17 -2.38 40.36
N ASN A 93 -9.50 -2.66 41.48
CA ASN A 93 -10.07 -2.89 42.80
C ASN A 93 -9.74 -1.76 43.80
N GLU A 94 -9.19 -0.63 43.36
CA GLU A 94 -8.93 0.50 44.25
C GLU A 94 -10.26 1.11 44.71
N THR A 95 -10.35 1.39 46.01
CA THR A 95 -11.54 1.91 46.69
C THR A 95 -11.35 3.35 47.17
N GLY A 96 -10.11 3.81 47.30
CA GLY A 96 -9.77 5.22 47.52
C GLY A 96 -9.87 6.07 46.25
N PRO A 97 -9.52 7.37 46.35
CA PRO A 97 -9.45 8.25 45.19
C PRO A 97 -8.28 7.89 44.26
N ILE A 98 -8.49 8.07 42.96
CA ILE A 98 -7.46 7.92 41.93
C ILE A 98 -6.97 9.31 41.53
N TYR A 99 -5.66 9.48 41.46
CA TYR A 99 -4.98 10.72 41.08
C TYR A 99 -4.32 10.55 39.71
N ILE A 100 -4.36 11.59 38.88
CA ILE A 100 -3.58 11.67 37.65
C ILE A 100 -2.15 12.15 37.95
N HIS A 101 -1.16 11.49 37.36
CA HIS A 101 0.22 11.98 37.28
C HIS A 101 0.53 12.16 35.80
N THR A 102 0.83 13.39 35.37
CA THR A 102 0.85 13.72 33.93
C THR A 102 1.82 14.86 33.62
N GLY A 103 2.53 14.74 32.50
CA GLY A 103 3.39 15.78 31.94
C GLY A 103 3.23 15.88 30.43
N VAL A 104 4.21 16.50 29.78
CA VAL A 104 4.23 16.69 28.32
C VAL A 104 5.60 16.42 27.71
N VAL A 105 5.61 16.02 26.45
CA VAL A 105 6.79 16.12 25.57
C VAL A 105 6.63 17.39 24.75
N THR A 106 7.66 18.23 24.69
CA THR A 106 7.69 19.49 23.91
C THR A 106 8.85 19.47 22.91
N GLU A 107 9.06 20.50 22.09
CA GLU A 107 10.27 20.54 21.22
C GLU A 107 11.59 20.64 22.02
N ARG A 108 11.50 20.86 23.34
CA ARG A 108 12.65 20.96 24.25
C ARG A 108 12.99 19.66 24.96
N SER A 109 12.16 18.63 24.80
CA SER A 109 12.41 17.28 25.31
C SER A 109 13.62 16.66 24.61
N SER A 110 14.67 16.37 25.36
CA SER A 110 15.91 15.73 24.89
C SER A 110 15.70 14.30 24.37
N HIS A 111 14.59 13.65 24.74
CA HIS A 111 14.14 12.40 24.12
C HIS A 111 12.60 12.32 24.01
N PRO A 112 12.02 11.52 23.06
CA PRO A 112 10.58 11.52 22.76
C PRO A 112 9.62 10.96 23.83
N MET A 113 10.15 10.75 25.04
CA MET A 113 9.47 10.24 26.24
C MET A 113 9.92 11.03 27.49
N GLU A 114 10.61 12.17 27.34
CA GLU A 114 10.97 13.02 28.48
C GLU A 114 9.74 13.77 28.99
N TRP A 115 9.34 13.49 30.22
CA TRP A 115 8.24 14.15 30.90
C TRP A 115 8.66 15.54 31.37
N LEU A 116 8.42 16.57 30.55
CA LEU A 116 8.55 17.96 30.95
C LEU A 116 7.24 18.49 31.57
N HIS A 117 7.36 19.60 32.32
CA HIS A 117 6.23 20.34 32.92
C HIS A 117 5.24 19.50 33.74
N VAL A 118 5.75 18.49 34.46
CA VAL A 118 4.94 17.47 35.15
C VAL A 118 4.03 18.06 36.25
N GLN A 119 2.77 17.66 36.22
CA GLN A 119 1.75 17.92 37.23
C GLN A 119 1.34 16.61 37.93
N GLY A 120 0.83 16.73 39.16
CA GLY A 120 0.58 15.58 40.04
C GLY A 120 1.84 15.16 40.80
N GLU A 121 2.00 15.60 42.05
CA GLU A 121 3.11 15.15 42.90
C GLU A 121 3.08 13.63 43.08
N TRP A 122 4.22 12.94 43.02
CA TRP A 122 4.27 11.50 43.30
C TRP A 122 4.11 11.22 44.80
N GLY A 123 3.43 10.11 45.14
CA GLY A 123 3.36 9.61 46.52
C GLY A 123 2.55 10.44 47.52
N LYS A 124 1.74 11.40 47.07
CA LYS A 124 0.92 12.26 47.94
C LYS A 124 -0.53 12.40 47.43
N ALA A 125 -1.49 12.38 48.33
CA ALA A 125 -2.86 12.81 48.03
C ALA A 125 -2.91 14.34 47.88
N ASN A 126 -3.47 14.85 46.78
CA ASN A 126 -3.69 16.28 46.57
C ASN A 126 -4.95 16.47 45.69
N PRO A 127 -6.03 17.10 46.19
CA PRO A 127 -7.30 17.23 45.47
C PRO A 127 -7.24 17.92 44.11
N LEU A 128 -6.18 18.68 43.80
CA LEU A 128 -5.98 19.32 42.49
C LEU A 128 -5.80 18.31 41.34
N TRP A 129 -5.36 17.08 41.66
CA TRP A 129 -5.07 16.02 40.69
C TRP A 129 -6.02 14.83 40.83
N GLU A 130 -7.06 14.95 41.66
CA GLU A 130 -8.02 13.89 41.93
C GLU A 130 -9.01 13.73 40.77
N MET A 131 -9.14 12.52 40.25
CA MET A 131 -10.08 12.22 39.17
C MET A 131 -11.48 11.96 39.73
N LYS A 132 -12.49 12.60 39.16
CA LYS A 132 -13.88 12.50 39.61
C LYS A 132 -14.56 11.29 38.99
N LYS A 133 -15.14 10.43 39.82
CA LYS A 133 -15.83 9.23 39.35
C LYS A 133 -17.16 9.60 38.69
N ASN A 134 -17.36 9.17 37.45
CA ASN A 134 -18.57 9.44 36.66
C ASN A 134 -19.68 8.41 36.92
N LYS A 135 -20.84 8.57 36.27
CA LYS A 135 -22.02 7.70 36.46
C LYS A 135 -21.82 6.25 35.98
N GLU A 136 -20.84 6.01 35.13
CA GLU A 136 -20.47 4.69 34.58
C GLU A 136 -19.39 4.00 35.44
N GLY A 137 -18.85 4.71 36.44
CA GLY A 137 -17.77 4.23 37.31
C GLY A 137 -16.36 4.47 36.76
N LEU A 138 -16.23 5.18 35.64
CA LEU A 138 -14.97 5.68 35.09
C LEU A 138 -14.49 6.90 35.86
N TYR A 139 -13.22 7.28 35.69
CA TYR A 139 -12.60 8.39 36.39
C TYR A 139 -12.25 9.51 35.40
N GLU A 140 -12.75 10.73 35.64
CA GLU A 140 -12.64 11.88 34.74
C GLU A 140 -11.77 12.99 35.33
N PHE A 141 -10.93 13.59 34.48
CA PHE A 141 -10.11 14.75 34.81
C PHE A 141 -10.19 15.79 33.69
N LYS A 142 -10.52 17.04 34.00
CA LYS A 142 -10.79 18.08 33.00
C LYS A 142 -9.86 19.28 33.17
N CYS A 143 -9.13 19.63 32.12
CA CYS A 143 -8.17 20.73 32.11
C CYS A 143 -8.10 21.45 30.76
N VAL A 144 -7.50 22.65 30.75
CA VAL A 144 -7.06 23.33 29.53
C VAL A 144 -5.56 23.09 29.41
N ILE A 145 -5.10 22.48 28.33
CA ILE A 145 -3.77 21.80 28.28
C ILE A 145 -2.62 22.76 28.64
N ARG A 146 -2.36 23.79 27.82
CA ARG A 146 -1.22 24.70 28.01
C ARG A 146 -1.24 25.44 29.36
N PRO A 147 -2.38 26.02 29.82
CA PRO A 147 -2.47 26.60 31.16
C PRO A 147 -2.23 25.60 32.30
N PHE A 148 -2.68 24.35 32.15
CA PHE A 148 -2.58 23.31 33.17
C PHE A 148 -1.14 22.83 33.36
N TYR A 149 -0.43 22.53 32.27
CA TYR A 149 1.00 22.20 32.30
C TYR A 149 1.89 23.44 32.50
N LYS A 150 1.34 24.67 32.38
CA LYS A 150 2.05 25.96 32.55
C LYS A 150 3.16 26.19 31.50
N VAL A 151 2.99 25.61 30.30
CA VAL A 151 4.01 25.61 29.24
C VAL A 151 4.12 27.01 28.60
N PRO A 152 5.33 27.62 28.54
CA PRO A 152 5.53 28.98 28.02
C PRO A 152 4.98 29.21 26.61
N ALA A 153 4.60 30.46 26.30
CA ALA A 153 3.98 30.87 25.01
C ALA A 153 4.92 30.86 23.78
N GLY A 154 6.00 30.06 23.83
CA GLY A 154 6.97 29.84 22.76
C GLY A 154 7.60 28.45 22.88
N GLU A 155 6.80 27.47 23.30
CA GLU A 155 7.15 26.06 23.46
C GLU A 155 5.92 25.20 23.07
N GLN A 156 6.05 24.42 22.01
CA GLN A 156 5.04 23.60 21.36
C GLN A 156 4.86 22.27 22.11
N ILE A 157 3.62 21.90 22.42
CA ILE A 157 3.33 20.64 23.10
C ILE A 157 3.11 19.53 22.06
N LEU A 158 4.01 18.56 22.01
CA LEU A 158 4.00 17.47 21.04
C LEU A 158 3.15 16.28 21.52
N LYS A 159 3.29 15.87 22.79
CA LYS A 159 2.55 14.75 23.40
C LYS A 159 2.12 15.09 24.84
N LEU A 160 0.94 14.63 25.26
CA LEU A 160 0.63 14.38 26.68
C LEU A 160 1.26 13.05 27.09
N MET A 161 1.81 13.01 28.30
CA MET A 161 2.30 11.82 28.99
C MET A 161 1.49 11.64 30.28
N MET A 162 0.95 10.46 30.58
CA MET A 162 0.20 10.25 31.82
C MET A 162 0.23 8.81 32.34
N VAL A 163 0.05 8.69 33.66
CA VAL A 163 -0.32 7.46 34.38
C VAL A 163 -1.32 7.84 35.47
N PHE A 164 -2.02 6.83 35.99
CA PHE A 164 -2.97 7.02 37.09
C PHE A 164 -2.46 6.29 38.32
N ARG A 165 -2.75 6.78 39.51
CA ARG A 165 -2.26 6.17 40.76
C ARG A 165 -3.24 6.29 41.91
N ASN A 166 -3.07 5.44 42.92
CA ASN A 166 -3.69 5.64 44.23
C ASN A 166 -2.96 6.74 45.04
N ALA A 167 -3.43 7.00 46.25
CA ALA A 167 -3.01 8.14 47.08
C ALA A 167 -1.49 8.20 47.37
N ASP A 168 -0.88 7.06 47.67
CA ASP A 168 0.55 6.91 48.02
C ASP A 168 1.44 6.48 46.83
N GLY A 169 0.86 6.27 45.64
CA GLY A 169 1.59 5.88 44.44
C GLY A 169 2.09 4.44 44.42
N THR A 170 1.63 3.58 45.33
CA THR A 170 1.97 2.15 45.35
C THR A 170 1.31 1.35 44.22
N LEU A 171 0.11 1.76 43.80
CA LEU A 171 -0.62 1.18 42.66
C LEU A 171 -0.64 2.19 41.51
N VAL A 172 -0.23 1.73 40.32
CA VAL A 172 -0.09 2.59 39.12
C VAL A 172 -0.79 1.96 37.93
N GLY A 173 -1.85 2.62 37.46
CA GLY A 173 -2.57 2.29 36.23
C GLY A 173 -1.76 2.67 35.00
N LYS A 174 -1.50 1.68 34.14
CA LYS A 174 -0.71 1.75 32.89
C LYS A 174 -1.36 0.93 31.78
N THR A 175 -0.83 1.01 30.54
CA THR A 175 -1.32 0.22 29.40
C THR A 175 -1.27 -1.29 29.67
N ALA A 176 -1.87 -2.12 28.80
CA ALA A 176 -1.78 -3.59 28.90
C ALA A 176 -0.31 -4.09 28.86
N GLU A 177 0.56 -3.37 28.16
CA GLU A 177 2.00 -3.59 28.06
C GLU A 177 2.79 -3.01 29.25
N ASN A 178 2.08 -2.49 30.27
CA ASN A 178 2.60 -1.81 31.46
C ASN A 178 3.45 -0.55 31.16
N THR A 179 3.16 0.12 30.04
CA THR A 179 3.81 1.39 29.63
C THR A 179 2.95 2.61 30.00
N ASP A 180 3.57 3.78 30.04
CA ASP A 180 2.85 5.04 30.28
C ASP A 180 1.92 5.38 29.11
N PHE A 181 0.84 6.10 29.37
CA PHE A 181 -0.06 6.56 28.31
C PHE A 181 0.54 7.75 27.57
N VAL A 182 0.54 7.69 26.25
CA VAL A 182 1.11 8.70 25.35
C VAL A 182 0.05 9.13 24.35
N ILE A 183 -0.26 10.42 24.33
CA ILE A 183 -1.28 11.02 23.43
C ILE A 183 -0.62 12.18 22.68
N THR A 184 -0.31 12.00 21.40
CA THR A 184 0.15 13.10 20.53
C THR A 184 -0.91 14.21 20.50
N ILE A 185 -0.48 15.47 20.58
CA ILE A 185 -1.33 16.66 20.47
C ILE A 185 -1.04 17.36 19.15
N SER A 186 0.22 17.77 18.95
CA SER A 186 0.58 18.56 17.79
C SER A 186 1.09 17.69 16.65
N GLN A 187 0.23 17.55 15.65
CA GLN A 187 0.67 17.45 14.26
C GLN A 187 0.28 18.75 13.56
N TYR A 188 1.07 19.15 12.57
CA TYR A 188 0.66 20.20 11.65
C TYR A 188 -0.36 19.59 10.68
N GLU A 189 -1.65 19.68 11.01
CA GLU A 189 -2.69 19.59 9.98
C GLU A 189 -2.65 20.90 9.18
N PRO A 190 -2.29 20.88 7.88
CA PRO A 190 -2.39 22.08 7.04
C PRO A 190 -3.86 22.51 6.96
N PRO A 191 -4.16 23.83 7.01
CA PRO A 191 -5.54 24.31 6.99
C PRO A 191 -6.27 23.79 5.75
N TYR A 192 -7.40 23.14 6.02
CA TYR A 192 -8.08 22.26 5.08
C TYR A 192 -9.43 22.82 4.62
N ILE A 193 -9.90 22.39 3.43
CA ILE A 193 -11.20 22.77 2.87
C ILE A 193 -12.34 22.07 3.62
N VAL A 194 -12.67 22.58 4.80
CA VAL A 194 -13.92 22.22 5.49
C VAL A 194 -15.07 22.93 4.76
N MET A 195 -15.96 22.17 4.14
CA MET A 195 -17.20 22.71 3.57
C MET A 195 -18.16 23.06 4.71
N PRO A 196 -18.58 24.34 4.86
CA PRO A 196 -19.62 24.68 5.82
C PRO A 196 -20.97 24.12 5.34
N GLU A 197 -21.72 23.50 6.25
CA GLU A 197 -23.09 23.08 5.95
C GLU A 197 -23.99 24.28 5.63
N GLY A 198 -24.98 24.08 4.75
CA GLY A 198 -25.97 25.11 4.40
C GLY A 198 -25.58 26.10 3.30
N VAL A 199 -24.34 26.06 2.78
CA VAL A 199 -23.91 26.92 1.67
C VAL A 199 -24.63 26.56 0.36
N ALA A 200 -25.26 27.55 -0.27
CA ALA A 200 -25.88 27.41 -1.58
C ALA A 200 -24.79 27.28 -2.68
N ALA A 201 -24.91 26.25 -3.52
CA ALA A 201 -23.99 26.01 -4.63
C ALA A 201 -24.54 26.57 -5.95
N GLN A 202 -23.66 27.16 -6.77
CA GLN A 202 -23.92 27.38 -8.19
C GLN A 202 -23.57 26.09 -8.96
N TYR A 203 -24.30 25.80 -10.03
CA TYR A 203 -24.08 24.63 -10.88
C TYR A 203 -23.85 25.04 -12.34
N LEU A 204 -23.39 24.10 -13.17
CA LEU A 204 -23.08 24.36 -14.59
C LEU A 204 -24.27 24.91 -15.41
N GLY A 205 -25.50 24.70 -14.94
CA GLY A 205 -26.73 25.22 -15.54
C GLY A 205 -27.27 24.32 -16.66
N ASN A 206 -28.03 24.90 -17.59
CA ASN A 206 -28.68 24.17 -18.68
C ASN A 206 -27.80 24.12 -19.93
N TYR A 207 -28.00 23.10 -20.76
CA TYR A 207 -27.48 23.01 -22.12
C TYR A 207 -28.04 24.13 -23.01
N LYS A 208 -27.18 24.76 -23.81
CA LYS A 208 -27.58 25.71 -24.87
C LYS A 208 -27.34 25.13 -26.26
N SER A 209 -26.15 24.60 -26.50
CA SER A 209 -25.75 24.01 -27.80
C SER A 209 -24.53 23.11 -27.62
N HIS A 210 -24.19 22.35 -28.65
CA HIS A 210 -22.90 21.64 -28.72
C HIS A 210 -22.23 21.86 -30.09
N THR A 211 -20.93 21.59 -30.13
CA THR A 211 -20.15 21.49 -31.37
C THR A 211 -19.33 20.20 -31.33
N VAL A 212 -19.13 19.57 -32.49
CA VAL A 212 -18.27 18.40 -32.64
C VAL A 212 -17.12 18.76 -33.57
N ARG A 213 -15.88 18.46 -33.16
CA ARG A 213 -14.69 18.58 -34.00
C ARG A 213 -13.87 17.31 -33.83
N GLU A 214 -13.70 16.55 -34.91
CA GLU A 214 -13.18 15.17 -34.86
C GLU A 214 -13.98 14.32 -33.86
N ALA A 215 -13.36 13.90 -32.74
CA ALA A 215 -14.00 13.20 -31.63
C ALA A 215 -14.29 14.09 -30.41
N GLN A 216 -13.92 15.37 -30.43
CA GLN A 216 -14.13 16.32 -29.35
C GLN A 216 -15.55 16.89 -29.41
N ILE A 217 -16.32 16.74 -28.32
CA ILE A 217 -17.65 17.33 -28.16
C ILE A 217 -17.53 18.46 -27.15
N THR A 218 -17.79 19.69 -27.58
CA THR A 218 -17.78 20.89 -26.71
C THR A 218 -19.21 21.41 -26.55
N ILE A 219 -19.70 21.39 -25.32
CA ILE A 219 -21.07 21.75 -24.94
C ILE A 219 -21.06 23.13 -24.28
N GLN A 220 -21.93 24.02 -24.73
CA GLN A 220 -22.13 25.36 -24.18
C GLN A 220 -23.31 25.36 -23.21
N THR A 221 -23.19 26.05 -22.08
CA THR A 221 -24.20 26.08 -21.01
C THR A 221 -24.53 27.50 -20.56
N ASP A 222 -25.34 27.63 -19.50
CA ASP A 222 -25.56 28.90 -18.82
C ASP A 222 -24.27 29.55 -18.29
N ASN A 223 -23.33 28.78 -17.71
CA ASN A 223 -22.22 29.33 -16.92
C ASN A 223 -20.81 29.10 -17.51
N ARG A 224 -20.49 27.92 -18.07
CA ARG A 224 -19.15 27.57 -18.60
C ARG A 224 -19.28 26.48 -19.67
N ALA A 225 -18.29 26.32 -20.55
CA ALA A 225 -18.31 25.21 -21.50
C ALA A 225 -17.79 23.91 -20.86
N LEU A 226 -18.33 22.76 -21.29
CA LEU A 226 -17.87 21.42 -20.94
C LEU A 226 -17.37 20.71 -22.19
N GLN A 227 -16.10 20.30 -22.19
CA GLN A 227 -15.53 19.43 -23.22
C GLN A 227 -15.60 17.98 -22.76
N ILE A 228 -16.10 17.11 -23.64
CA ILE A 228 -16.00 15.64 -23.56
C ILE A 228 -15.12 15.18 -24.72
N TYR A 229 -14.02 14.50 -24.42
CA TYR A 229 -13.04 14.05 -25.41
C TYR A 229 -12.55 12.63 -25.13
N PRO A 230 -12.95 11.63 -25.93
CA PRO A 230 -12.41 10.28 -25.85
C PRO A 230 -10.93 10.26 -26.25
N TYR A 231 -10.06 9.88 -25.30
CA TYR A 231 -8.62 9.68 -25.50
C TYR A 231 -8.34 8.28 -26.05
N SER A 232 -9.20 7.30 -25.74
CA SER A 232 -9.25 5.97 -26.35
C SER A 232 -10.66 5.38 -26.15
N ASN A 233 -10.91 4.17 -26.66
CA ASN A 233 -12.16 3.44 -26.40
C ASN A 233 -12.40 3.19 -24.89
N HIS A 234 -11.36 3.29 -24.05
CA HIS A 234 -11.42 3.00 -22.62
C HIS A 234 -11.16 4.22 -21.72
N ILE A 235 -10.93 5.41 -22.29
CA ILE A 235 -10.55 6.61 -21.54
C ILE A 235 -11.25 7.83 -22.14
N ILE A 236 -12.04 8.55 -21.33
CA ILE A 236 -12.75 9.77 -21.73
C ILE A 236 -12.32 10.91 -20.81
N ARG A 237 -11.74 11.97 -21.39
CA ARG A 237 -11.44 13.23 -20.70
C ARG A 237 -12.70 14.10 -20.63
N PHE A 238 -12.93 14.67 -19.46
CA PHE A 238 -13.85 15.76 -19.22
C PHE A 238 -13.05 16.99 -18.79
N ALA A 239 -13.35 18.15 -19.34
CA ALA A 239 -12.71 19.40 -18.95
C ALA A 239 -13.73 20.55 -18.91
N LEU A 240 -13.73 21.30 -17.81
CA LEU A 240 -14.44 22.56 -17.67
C LEU A 240 -13.65 23.70 -18.31
N SER A 241 -14.33 24.70 -18.89
CA SER A 241 -13.65 25.90 -19.38
C SER A 241 -13.33 26.90 -18.26
N ASP A 242 -12.32 27.74 -18.49
CA ASP A 242 -12.18 29.01 -17.80
C ASP A 242 -13.33 29.98 -18.18
N GLU A 243 -13.30 31.17 -17.58
CA GLU A 243 -14.26 32.24 -17.85
C GLU A 243 -14.17 32.85 -19.25
N ASN A 244 -13.06 32.63 -19.96
CA ASN A 244 -12.82 33.05 -21.33
C ASN A 244 -13.20 31.97 -22.36
N GLY A 245 -13.79 30.86 -21.93
CA GLY A 245 -14.17 29.72 -22.77
C GLY A 245 -13.01 28.83 -23.23
N LYS A 246 -11.82 28.99 -22.64
CA LYS A 246 -10.63 28.17 -22.91
C LYS A 246 -10.63 26.92 -22.03
N PHE A 247 -10.14 25.81 -22.56
CA PHE A 247 -9.92 24.58 -21.78
C PHE A 247 -8.46 24.44 -21.38
N ALA A 248 -8.20 23.79 -20.25
CA ALA A 248 -6.87 23.42 -19.79
C ALA A 248 -6.09 22.70 -20.91
N ALA A 249 -4.88 23.21 -21.19
CA ALA A 249 -3.99 22.65 -22.20
C ALA A 249 -3.31 21.35 -21.73
N ASN A 250 -2.75 20.61 -22.68
CA ASN A 250 -1.85 19.47 -22.44
C ASN A 250 -0.47 19.89 -23.00
N PRO A 251 0.67 19.71 -22.32
CA PRO A 251 0.97 18.71 -21.28
C PRO A 251 0.44 19.03 -19.87
N SER A 252 -0.11 18.01 -19.22
CA SER A 252 -0.29 17.95 -17.76
C SER A 252 1.02 17.52 -17.06
N HIS A 253 1.13 17.76 -15.75
CA HIS A 253 2.22 17.23 -14.93
C HIS A 253 2.23 15.69 -14.83
N THR A 254 1.09 15.03 -15.09
CA THR A 254 0.87 13.61 -14.84
C THR A 254 0.50 12.82 -16.09
N VAL A 255 -0.32 13.39 -16.98
CA VAL A 255 -0.85 12.70 -18.17
C VAL A 255 0.16 12.77 -19.31
N VAL A 256 0.70 11.62 -19.69
CA VAL A 256 1.67 11.47 -20.79
C VAL A 256 1.04 10.92 -22.07
N MET A 257 -0.21 10.45 -22.00
CA MET A 257 -0.94 9.92 -23.14
C MET A 257 -1.37 11.02 -24.12
N LYS A 258 -1.13 10.76 -25.41
CA LYS A 258 -1.76 11.50 -26.51
C LYS A 258 -3.10 10.87 -26.86
N PRO A 259 -4.15 11.65 -27.17
CA PRO A 259 -5.45 11.11 -27.57
C PRO A 259 -5.33 10.36 -28.91
N ALA A 260 -6.06 9.25 -29.03
CA ALA A 260 -6.19 8.48 -30.26
C ALA A 260 -7.44 8.90 -31.05
N SER A 261 -7.51 8.51 -32.33
CA SER A 261 -8.72 8.64 -33.14
C SER A 261 -9.78 7.62 -32.69
N VAL A 262 -10.77 8.07 -31.93
CA VAL A 262 -11.90 7.26 -31.45
C VAL A 262 -13.14 7.52 -32.30
N LYS A 263 -13.83 6.46 -32.72
CA LYS A 263 -15.13 6.60 -33.40
C LYS A 263 -16.20 6.94 -32.37
N VAL A 264 -16.76 8.14 -32.48
CA VAL A 264 -17.90 8.60 -31.66
C VAL A 264 -19.16 8.60 -32.52
N GLN A 265 -20.28 8.15 -31.96
CA GLN A 265 -21.61 8.39 -32.55
C GLN A 265 -22.44 9.24 -31.61
N LEU A 266 -23.18 10.19 -32.16
CA LEU A 266 -23.94 11.18 -31.41
C LEU A 266 -25.40 11.18 -31.90
N LYS A 267 -26.34 11.15 -30.96
CA LYS A 267 -27.78 11.21 -31.23
C LYS A 267 -28.42 12.24 -30.30
N GLU A 268 -28.98 13.29 -30.88
CA GLU A 268 -29.73 14.29 -30.13
C GLU A 268 -31.19 13.85 -29.98
N GLU A 269 -31.75 13.97 -28.78
CA GLU A 269 -33.15 13.69 -28.46
C GLU A 269 -33.77 14.88 -27.71
N THR A 270 -35.09 14.86 -27.52
CA THR A 270 -35.79 15.83 -26.66
C THR A 270 -35.26 15.69 -25.23
N GLY A 271 -34.79 16.78 -24.64
CA GLY A 271 -34.30 16.83 -23.26
C GLY A 271 -32.89 16.24 -22.99
N LYS A 272 -32.24 15.56 -23.96
CA LYS A 272 -30.92 14.94 -23.76
C LYS A 272 -30.09 14.81 -25.05
N LEU A 273 -28.81 14.49 -24.89
CA LEU A 273 -27.84 14.19 -25.94
C LEU A 273 -27.16 12.87 -25.60
N LEU A 274 -27.20 11.89 -26.51
CA LEU A 274 -26.61 10.56 -26.32
C LEU A 274 -25.31 10.46 -27.12
N ILE A 275 -24.24 10.00 -26.45
CA ILE A 275 -22.91 9.87 -27.03
C ILE A 275 -22.46 8.42 -26.84
N TYR A 276 -22.22 7.70 -27.93
CA TYR A 276 -21.84 6.29 -27.94
C TYR A 276 -20.36 6.13 -28.28
N ILE A 277 -19.63 5.37 -27.44
CA ILE A 277 -18.19 5.12 -27.52
C ILE A 277 -17.95 3.65 -27.16
N ASP A 278 -17.62 2.83 -28.16
CA ASP A 278 -17.54 1.36 -28.03
C ASP A 278 -18.82 0.75 -27.41
N ASP A 279 -18.79 0.20 -26.19
CA ASP A 279 -19.95 -0.32 -25.46
C ASP A 279 -20.53 0.65 -24.40
N LEU A 280 -19.97 1.86 -24.29
CA LEU A 280 -20.46 2.94 -23.43
C LEU A 280 -21.54 3.77 -24.13
N THR A 281 -22.57 4.13 -23.35
CA THR A 281 -23.50 5.23 -23.65
C THR A 281 -23.34 6.30 -22.58
N LEU A 282 -22.95 7.50 -22.99
CA LEU A 282 -22.98 8.69 -22.14
C LEU A 282 -24.29 9.42 -22.41
N THR A 283 -25.09 9.63 -21.37
CA THR A 283 -26.34 10.39 -21.43
C THR A 283 -26.10 11.77 -20.83
N VAL A 284 -26.07 12.80 -21.67
CA VAL A 284 -26.03 14.20 -21.23
C VAL A 284 -27.47 14.74 -21.20
N ASN A 285 -28.02 14.95 -20.01
CA ASN A 285 -29.31 15.63 -19.86
C ASN A 285 -29.16 17.13 -20.17
N LYS A 286 -30.22 17.80 -20.63
CA LYS A 286 -30.16 19.22 -21.04
C LYS A 286 -30.58 20.20 -19.94
N THR A 287 -31.48 19.79 -19.04
CA THR A 287 -32.16 20.69 -18.09
C THR A 287 -32.36 19.99 -16.74
N PRO A 288 -31.49 20.22 -15.73
CA PRO A 288 -30.16 20.84 -15.83
C PRO A 288 -29.18 19.94 -16.61
N LEU A 289 -27.97 20.43 -16.91
CA LEU A 289 -26.93 19.61 -17.53
C LEU A 289 -26.32 18.65 -16.51
N THR A 290 -26.60 17.36 -16.69
CA THR A 290 -26.00 16.25 -15.92
C THR A 290 -25.48 15.19 -16.89
N VAL A 291 -24.45 14.43 -16.49
CA VAL A 291 -23.86 13.36 -17.32
C VAL A 291 -23.92 12.03 -16.58
N SER A 292 -24.64 11.07 -17.14
CA SER A 292 -24.58 9.65 -16.74
C SER A 292 -23.70 8.85 -17.70
N ILE A 293 -23.11 7.76 -17.20
CA ILE A 293 -22.32 6.79 -17.98
C ILE A 293 -22.86 5.38 -17.71
N ASP A 294 -23.33 4.74 -18.77
CA ASP A 294 -23.88 3.39 -18.78
C ASP A 294 -23.07 2.51 -19.73
N ARG A 295 -22.85 1.24 -19.39
CA ARG A 295 -22.14 0.25 -20.24
C ARG A 295 -23.03 -0.94 -20.50
N SER A 296 -23.43 -1.17 -21.74
CA SER A 296 -24.34 -2.28 -22.12
C SER A 296 -25.62 -2.40 -21.25
N GLY A 297 -26.11 -1.29 -20.68
CA GLY A 297 -27.27 -1.25 -19.78
C GLY A 297 -26.94 -1.35 -18.27
N GLU A 298 -25.68 -1.58 -17.89
CA GLU A 298 -25.22 -1.41 -16.50
C GLU A 298 -24.96 0.08 -16.22
N ASN A 299 -25.65 0.67 -15.23
CA ASN A 299 -25.30 2.02 -14.77
C ASN A 299 -23.99 1.99 -13.97
N LEU A 300 -22.97 2.66 -14.52
CA LEU A 300 -21.66 2.78 -13.91
C LEU A 300 -21.57 4.04 -13.04
N LEU A 301 -22.10 5.16 -13.57
CA LEU A 301 -22.06 6.48 -12.93
C LEU A 301 -23.34 7.24 -13.31
N SER A 302 -24.05 7.81 -12.34
CA SER A 302 -25.25 8.61 -12.62
C SER A 302 -24.96 10.11 -12.53
N GLY A 303 -25.62 10.91 -13.37
CA GLY A 303 -25.56 12.38 -13.27
C GLY A 303 -26.34 12.89 -12.06
N GLU A 304 -25.63 13.36 -11.03
CA GLU A 304 -26.21 14.20 -9.97
C GLU A 304 -26.30 15.65 -10.49
N LYS A 305 -26.11 16.67 -9.64
CA LYS A 305 -26.13 18.07 -10.07
C LYS A 305 -24.87 18.46 -10.87
N GLY A 306 -23.90 17.56 -11.00
CA GLY A 306 -22.77 17.67 -11.89
C GLY A 306 -21.73 18.68 -11.40
N ILE A 307 -21.25 19.53 -12.30
CA ILE A 307 -20.21 20.51 -11.97
C ILE A 307 -20.80 21.65 -11.13
N PHE A 308 -20.12 21.98 -10.02
CA PHE A 308 -20.56 22.95 -9.04
C PHE A 308 -19.45 23.94 -8.62
N TRP A 309 -19.88 25.05 -8.01
CA TRP A 309 -19.08 25.99 -7.24
C TRP A 309 -19.73 26.20 -5.85
N LYS A 310 -18.93 26.12 -4.78
CA LYS A 310 -19.32 26.26 -3.37
C LYS A 310 -18.24 27.06 -2.66
N ASN A 311 -18.55 28.28 -2.18
CA ASN A 311 -17.54 29.21 -1.67
C ASN A 311 -16.35 29.35 -2.65
N GLU A 312 -15.12 29.21 -2.16
CA GLU A 312 -13.88 29.26 -2.95
C GLU A 312 -13.60 27.98 -3.77
N ALA A 313 -14.41 26.93 -3.64
CA ALA A 313 -14.14 25.62 -4.24
C ALA A 313 -15.04 25.32 -5.43
N LYS A 314 -14.50 24.56 -6.38
CA LYS A 314 -15.21 24.02 -7.55
C LYS A 314 -15.01 22.51 -7.64
N GLY A 315 -15.96 21.81 -8.24
CA GLY A 315 -15.94 20.35 -8.24
C GLY A 315 -17.00 19.73 -9.13
N VAL A 316 -17.18 18.42 -8.97
CA VAL A 316 -18.20 17.62 -9.66
C VAL A 316 -18.81 16.58 -8.73
N SER A 317 -20.13 16.46 -8.74
CA SER A 317 -20.90 15.43 -8.03
C SER A 317 -21.50 14.40 -9.00
N PHE A 318 -21.50 13.14 -8.59
CA PHE A 318 -22.07 12.01 -9.30
C PHE A 318 -22.96 11.17 -8.37
N GLY A 319 -24.04 10.63 -8.92
CA GLY A 319 -24.87 9.64 -8.26
C GLY A 319 -24.20 8.27 -8.32
N ILE A 320 -24.17 7.59 -7.18
CA ILE A 320 -23.65 6.23 -7.00
C ILE A 320 -24.72 5.35 -6.36
N ASP A 321 -24.79 4.07 -6.74
CA ASP A 321 -25.62 3.11 -6.02
C ASP A 321 -25.13 2.94 -4.57
N GLN A 322 -25.98 2.38 -3.69
CA GLN A 322 -25.73 2.34 -2.25
C GLN A 322 -24.70 1.29 -1.78
N THR A 323 -24.21 0.38 -2.64
CA THR A 323 -23.42 -0.80 -2.21
C THR A 323 -22.03 -0.91 -2.85
N THR A 324 -21.82 -0.36 -4.05
CA THR A 324 -20.53 -0.44 -4.75
C THR A 324 -19.37 0.07 -3.89
N PRO A 325 -18.29 -0.71 -3.70
CA PRO A 325 -17.11 -0.28 -2.96
C PRO A 325 -16.23 0.65 -3.81
N PHE A 326 -15.38 1.43 -3.15
CA PHE A 326 -14.44 2.34 -3.80
C PHE A 326 -13.03 2.17 -3.24
N TYR A 327 -12.00 2.37 -4.06
CA TYR A 327 -10.61 2.03 -3.75
C TYR A 327 -9.63 3.12 -4.23
N GLY A 328 -8.43 3.17 -3.64
CA GLY A 328 -7.39 4.14 -4.00
C GLY A 328 -7.40 5.39 -3.13
N GLY A 329 -7.18 6.55 -3.75
CA GLY A 329 -7.00 7.86 -3.10
C GLY A 329 -5.56 8.16 -2.64
N GLY A 330 -4.56 7.36 -3.02
CA GLY A 330 -3.19 7.45 -2.53
C GLY A 330 -2.96 6.71 -1.21
N SER A 331 -1.96 7.15 -0.44
CA SER A 331 -1.53 6.49 0.80
C SER A 331 -2.46 6.85 1.96
N ARG A 332 -3.04 5.83 2.61
CA ARG A 332 -4.10 5.96 3.62
C ARG A 332 -4.02 4.81 4.63
N ALA A 333 -3.89 5.09 5.92
CA ALA A 333 -3.92 4.08 6.99
C ALA A 333 -5.36 3.76 7.45
N ILE A 334 -6.28 3.61 6.50
CA ILE A 334 -7.67 3.20 6.73
C ILE A 334 -8.02 2.00 5.83
N ASP A 335 -9.15 1.35 6.11
CA ASP A 335 -9.56 0.12 5.43
C ASP A 335 -9.72 0.33 3.91
N LEU A 336 -9.41 -0.72 3.14
CA LEU A 336 -9.17 -0.62 1.71
C LEU A 336 -10.37 -0.07 0.93
N ASN A 337 -11.59 -0.47 1.31
CA ASN A 337 -12.83 0.13 0.82
C ASN A 337 -13.05 1.52 1.44
N ARG A 338 -13.04 2.56 0.60
CA ARG A 338 -13.16 3.97 0.95
C ARG A 338 -14.61 4.48 1.01
N ARG A 339 -15.61 3.63 0.78
CA ARG A 339 -17.02 4.05 0.86
C ARG A 339 -17.39 4.52 2.27
N GLY A 340 -18.14 5.61 2.37
CA GLY A 340 -18.50 6.27 3.63
C GLY A 340 -17.38 7.14 4.21
N THR A 341 -16.27 7.31 3.49
CA THR A 341 -15.13 8.14 3.92
C THR A 341 -15.06 9.47 3.16
N TYR A 342 -14.29 10.40 3.72
CA TYR A 342 -13.93 11.65 3.09
C TYR A 342 -12.40 11.72 3.09
N LEU A 343 -11.77 11.86 1.92
CA LEU A 343 -10.32 11.74 1.75
C LEU A 343 -9.70 13.11 1.45
N LYS A 344 -8.75 13.54 2.29
CA LYS A 344 -7.95 14.76 2.09
C LYS A 344 -6.90 14.54 0.99
N LEU A 345 -6.94 15.24 -0.14
CA LEU A 345 -5.97 15.12 -1.23
C LEU A 345 -4.88 16.20 -1.10
N TYR A 346 -3.97 15.95 -0.17
CA TYR A 346 -2.76 16.74 0.08
C TYR A 346 -1.73 15.82 0.74
N ASN A 347 -0.46 15.90 0.31
CA ASN A 347 0.62 15.12 0.93
C ASN A 347 0.79 15.53 2.39
N ASN A 348 0.95 14.57 3.29
CA ASN A 348 1.16 14.85 4.72
C ASN A 348 2.08 13.82 5.37
N ALA A 349 3.04 14.27 6.16
CA ALA A 349 3.88 13.40 6.97
C ALA A 349 3.21 13.14 8.33
N TRP A 350 2.96 11.88 8.67
CA TRP A 350 2.29 11.50 9.90
C TRP A 350 3.21 10.65 10.78
N TYR A 351 4.08 11.31 11.56
CA TYR A 351 4.95 10.62 12.51
C TYR A 351 4.15 9.77 13.51
N GLY A 352 4.49 8.49 13.62
CA GLY A 352 3.89 7.54 14.54
C GLY A 352 2.45 7.16 14.23
N TYR A 353 2.09 7.16 12.94
CA TYR A 353 0.75 6.76 12.51
C TYR A 353 0.44 5.29 12.84
N THR A 354 -0.85 4.98 12.90
CA THR A 354 -1.41 3.63 12.99
C THR A 354 -2.70 3.57 12.18
N LYS A 355 -3.46 2.45 12.20
CA LYS A 355 -4.82 2.42 11.65
C LYS A 355 -5.66 3.60 12.20
N GLY A 356 -6.11 4.47 11.31
CA GLY A 356 -6.84 5.71 11.59
C GLY A 356 -6.37 6.91 10.77
N ALA A 357 -5.10 6.99 10.37
CA ALA A 357 -4.59 8.13 9.60
C ALA A 357 -5.21 8.17 8.19
N ASP A 358 -6.07 9.16 7.93
CA ASP A 358 -6.91 9.27 6.74
C ASP A 358 -6.22 9.90 5.53
N HIS A 359 -5.01 10.44 5.70
CA HIS A 359 -4.14 10.98 4.66
C HIS A 359 -2.67 10.86 5.07
N LEU A 360 -1.79 10.57 4.12
CA LEU A 360 -0.35 10.32 4.32
C LEU A 360 0.46 10.95 3.15
N ASN A 361 1.73 10.57 3.05
CA ASN A 361 2.78 11.23 2.30
C ASN A 361 2.54 11.30 0.77
N VAL A 362 1.76 10.39 0.18
CA VAL A 362 1.56 10.29 -1.29
C VAL A 362 0.09 10.46 -1.66
N THR A 363 -0.21 11.51 -2.43
CA THR A 363 -1.55 11.78 -2.97
C THR A 363 -1.70 11.21 -4.37
N ALA A 364 -2.74 10.39 -4.57
CA ALA A 364 -3.12 9.93 -5.91
C ALA A 364 -4.64 10.13 -6.09
N PRO A 365 -5.08 11.16 -6.83
CA PRO A 365 -6.51 11.44 -7.03
C PRO A 365 -7.13 10.52 -8.10
N PHE A 366 -6.83 9.21 -8.02
CA PHE A 366 -7.44 8.15 -8.80
C PHE A 366 -8.32 7.29 -7.87
N LEU A 367 -9.64 7.41 -8.03
CA LEU A 367 -10.61 6.62 -7.30
C LEU A 367 -11.16 5.52 -8.21
N ILE A 368 -11.08 4.27 -7.75
CA ILE A 368 -11.52 3.08 -8.49
C ILE A 368 -12.82 2.56 -7.88
N SER A 369 -13.76 2.18 -8.74
CA SER A 369 -15.04 1.55 -8.38
C SER A 369 -14.94 0.03 -8.46
N GLY A 370 -15.70 -0.67 -7.60
CA GLY A 370 -15.89 -2.12 -7.69
C GLY A 370 -16.37 -2.62 -9.06
N LYS A 371 -17.01 -1.75 -9.85
CA LYS A 371 -17.58 -2.03 -11.19
C LYS A 371 -16.58 -1.93 -12.37
N LEU A 372 -15.29 -2.09 -12.11
CA LEU A 372 -14.22 -2.07 -13.14
C LEU A 372 -14.10 -0.73 -13.91
N TRP A 373 -14.36 0.39 -13.23
CA TRP A 373 -14.08 1.74 -13.72
C TRP A 373 -13.37 2.58 -12.66
N GLY A 374 -12.81 3.72 -13.06
CA GLY A 374 -12.24 4.70 -12.13
C GLY A 374 -12.27 6.13 -12.68
N LEU A 375 -12.20 7.10 -11.77
CA LEU A 375 -12.10 8.53 -12.06
C LEU A 375 -10.73 9.04 -11.61
N TYR A 376 -9.94 9.56 -12.55
CA TYR A 376 -8.67 10.24 -12.28
C TYR A 376 -8.82 11.75 -12.44
N PHE A 377 -8.51 12.53 -11.41
CA PHE A 377 -8.56 14.00 -11.46
C PHE A 377 -7.17 14.57 -11.71
N ASP A 378 -7.05 15.36 -12.77
CA ASP A 378 -5.79 15.90 -13.30
C ASP A 378 -5.58 17.33 -12.77
N ASN A 379 -5.50 17.41 -11.44
CA ASN A 379 -5.43 18.65 -10.67
C ASN A 379 -4.53 18.41 -9.45
N VAL A 380 -3.52 19.26 -9.27
CA VAL A 380 -2.41 19.06 -8.30
C VAL A 380 -2.63 19.77 -6.96
N ASP A 381 -3.69 20.57 -6.84
CA ASP A 381 -3.96 21.41 -5.68
C ASP A 381 -4.57 20.64 -4.49
N LYS A 382 -4.78 21.35 -3.38
CA LYS A 382 -5.63 20.90 -2.26
C LYS A 382 -7.04 20.55 -2.76
N ALA A 383 -7.39 19.27 -2.68
CA ALA A 383 -8.67 18.74 -3.12
C ALA A 383 -9.24 17.67 -2.17
N TYR A 384 -10.46 17.18 -2.42
CA TYR A 384 -11.11 16.11 -1.65
C TYR A 384 -11.84 15.09 -2.51
N PHE A 385 -12.07 13.91 -1.93
CA PHE A 385 -13.20 13.05 -2.28
C PHE A 385 -14.16 12.94 -1.09
N ASP A 386 -15.46 13.14 -1.29
CA ASP A 386 -16.52 12.63 -0.40
C ASP A 386 -17.13 11.40 -1.08
N ILE A 387 -16.97 10.23 -0.47
CA ILE A 387 -17.26 8.93 -1.09
C ILE A 387 -18.51 8.35 -0.41
N GLY A 388 -19.59 9.11 -0.43
CA GLY A 388 -20.83 8.76 0.25
C GLY A 388 -20.81 8.97 1.76
N LYS A 389 -19.99 9.89 2.28
CA LYS A 389 -19.97 10.26 3.71
C LYS A 389 -21.07 11.28 4.04
N THR A 390 -21.17 12.36 3.27
CA THR A 390 -22.18 13.42 3.51
C THR A 390 -23.56 13.04 2.96
N ARG A 391 -23.62 12.32 1.84
CA ARG A 391 -24.84 11.72 1.28
C ARG A 391 -24.50 10.36 0.69
N SER A 392 -25.11 9.29 1.20
CA SER A 392 -24.69 7.90 0.90
C SER A 392 -24.91 7.44 -0.54
N ASP A 393 -25.64 8.22 -1.34
CA ASP A 393 -25.91 8.07 -2.77
C ASP A 393 -25.02 8.95 -3.68
N VAL A 394 -24.05 9.69 -3.12
CA VAL A 394 -23.24 10.67 -3.88
C VAL A 394 -21.73 10.44 -3.71
N LEU A 395 -21.03 10.48 -4.84
CA LEU A 395 -19.59 10.71 -4.92
C LEU A 395 -19.34 12.16 -5.32
N GLU A 396 -18.57 12.89 -4.52
CA GLU A 396 -18.17 14.27 -4.82
C GLU A 396 -16.65 14.42 -4.86
N TYR A 397 -16.13 15.07 -5.89
CA TYR A 397 -14.78 15.63 -5.89
C TYR A 397 -14.86 17.16 -5.87
N GLY A 398 -13.98 17.82 -5.12
CA GLY A 398 -13.83 19.26 -5.19
C GLY A 398 -12.41 19.72 -4.86
N THR A 399 -12.06 20.90 -5.35
CA THR A 399 -10.73 21.53 -5.21
C THR A 399 -10.90 23.04 -5.07
N LYS A 400 -9.96 23.70 -4.37
CA LYS A 400 -9.94 25.17 -4.27
C LYS A 400 -9.46 25.81 -5.58
N ASN A 401 -8.47 25.21 -6.23
CA ASN A 401 -7.67 25.84 -7.28
C ASN A 401 -7.47 24.92 -8.49
N GLY A 402 -6.70 25.37 -9.48
CA GLY A 402 -6.35 24.60 -10.68
C GLY A 402 -7.54 24.37 -11.62
N ASP A 403 -7.36 23.56 -12.66
CA ASP A 403 -8.43 23.27 -13.62
C ASP A 403 -9.27 22.06 -13.18
N LEU A 404 -10.56 22.07 -13.51
CA LEU A 404 -11.41 20.88 -13.30
C LEU A 404 -11.34 19.99 -14.55
N VAL A 405 -10.26 19.21 -14.61
CA VAL A 405 -10.01 18.17 -15.60
C VAL A 405 -10.07 16.81 -14.92
N TYR A 406 -10.82 15.87 -15.50
CA TYR A 406 -10.85 14.49 -15.03
C TYR A 406 -11.01 13.50 -16.17
N TYR A 407 -10.61 12.26 -15.93
CA TYR A 407 -10.67 11.17 -16.88
C TYR A 407 -11.52 10.05 -16.28
N PHE A 408 -12.53 9.61 -17.01
CA PHE A 408 -13.20 8.34 -16.76
C PHE A 408 -12.43 7.23 -17.48
N LEU A 409 -12.00 6.22 -16.73
CA LEU A 409 -11.31 5.03 -17.24
C LEU A 409 -12.16 3.79 -16.95
N TRP A 410 -12.14 2.81 -17.84
CA TRP A 410 -12.78 1.51 -17.59
C TRP A 410 -11.96 0.32 -18.15
N GLY A 411 -12.34 -0.89 -17.76
CA GLY A 411 -11.75 -2.14 -18.26
C GLY A 411 -12.72 -3.32 -18.21
N LYS A 412 -12.35 -4.42 -18.88
CA LYS A 412 -13.08 -5.71 -18.81
C LYS A 412 -12.54 -6.60 -17.68
N SER A 413 -11.41 -6.20 -17.09
CA SER A 413 -10.80 -6.75 -15.87
C SER A 413 -10.10 -5.62 -15.09
N TYR A 414 -9.60 -5.91 -13.89
CA TYR A 414 -8.72 -4.96 -13.19
C TYR A 414 -7.32 -4.86 -13.83
N ASP A 415 -6.84 -5.90 -14.52
CA ASP A 415 -5.61 -5.80 -15.32
C ASP A 415 -5.80 -4.78 -16.48
N ASP A 416 -6.93 -4.84 -17.19
CA ASP A 416 -7.30 -3.86 -18.23
C ASP A 416 -7.34 -2.43 -17.67
N LEU A 417 -8.02 -2.23 -16.54
CA LEU A 417 -8.21 -0.91 -15.92
C LEU A 417 -6.86 -0.32 -15.47
N MET A 418 -5.99 -1.14 -14.87
CA MET A 418 -4.65 -0.70 -14.48
C MET A 418 -3.77 -0.42 -15.71
N GLU A 419 -3.86 -1.23 -16.77
CA GLU A 419 -3.13 -0.98 -18.02
C GLU A 419 -3.61 0.32 -18.70
N ASN A 420 -4.89 0.66 -18.61
CA ASN A 420 -5.42 1.93 -19.11
C ASN A 420 -4.98 3.14 -18.27
N TYR A 421 -4.91 3.02 -16.93
CA TYR A 421 -4.35 4.06 -16.07
C TYR A 421 -2.82 4.23 -16.26
N ALA A 422 -2.11 3.14 -16.52
CA ALA A 422 -0.67 3.16 -16.81
C ALA A 422 -0.35 3.71 -18.21
N LYS A 423 -1.22 3.48 -19.22
CA LYS A 423 -1.15 4.21 -20.50
C LYS A 423 -1.35 5.71 -20.31
N LEU A 424 -2.28 6.11 -19.44
CA LEU A 424 -2.58 7.52 -19.17
C LEU A 424 -1.41 8.26 -18.49
N THR A 425 -0.84 7.66 -17.43
CA THR A 425 0.10 8.33 -16.51
C THR A 425 1.57 7.87 -16.61
N GLY A 426 1.83 6.78 -17.35
CA GLY A 426 3.13 6.14 -17.55
C GLY A 426 3.29 4.83 -16.76
N THR A 427 3.88 3.79 -17.36
CA THR A 427 4.34 2.59 -16.64
C THR A 427 5.62 2.88 -15.86
N GLN A 428 5.90 2.09 -14.82
CA GLN A 428 7.11 2.26 -14.01
C GLN A 428 8.32 1.55 -14.63
N PRO A 429 9.46 2.22 -14.89
CA PRO A 429 10.69 1.57 -15.32
C PRO A 429 11.08 0.42 -14.39
N LEU A 430 11.50 -0.71 -14.98
CA LEU A 430 11.92 -1.90 -14.24
C LEU A 430 13.14 -1.52 -13.34
N PRO A 431 13.07 -1.68 -12.01
CA PRO A 431 14.18 -1.32 -11.12
C PRO A 431 15.42 -2.21 -11.36
N PRO A 432 16.60 -1.83 -10.86
CA PRO A 432 17.75 -2.74 -10.83
C PRO A 432 17.41 -3.96 -9.99
N ARG A 433 17.84 -5.17 -10.41
CA ARG A 433 17.42 -6.44 -9.76
C ARG A 433 17.69 -6.47 -8.25
N TRP A 434 18.75 -5.82 -7.80
CA TRP A 434 19.14 -5.75 -6.39
C TRP A 434 18.07 -5.09 -5.49
N ALA A 435 17.23 -4.20 -6.04
CA ALA A 435 16.14 -3.57 -5.29
C ALA A 435 15.06 -4.56 -4.84
N LEU A 436 14.99 -5.76 -5.44
CA LEU A 436 14.11 -6.85 -5.01
C LEU A 436 14.78 -7.79 -4.00
N GLY A 437 16.08 -7.61 -3.72
CA GLY A 437 16.81 -8.30 -2.65
C GLY A 437 16.45 -7.76 -1.25
N TYR A 438 17.37 -7.92 -0.32
CA TYR A 438 17.26 -7.40 1.05
C TYR A 438 18.10 -6.13 1.19
N ILE A 439 17.46 -5.06 1.65
CA ILE A 439 18.06 -3.74 1.87
C ILE A 439 18.09 -3.47 3.38
N GLN A 440 19.27 -3.45 4.00
CA GLN A 440 19.38 -3.12 5.42
C GLN A 440 19.43 -1.60 5.61
N SER A 441 18.71 -1.10 6.61
CA SER A 441 18.69 0.31 7.00
C SER A 441 18.42 0.44 8.51
N ARG A 442 18.73 1.60 9.10
CA ARG A 442 18.28 2.08 10.42
C ARG A 442 18.31 3.61 10.42
N PHE A 443 17.64 4.25 11.37
CA PHE A 443 17.90 5.65 11.74
C PHE A 443 18.72 5.67 13.05
N GLY A 444 20.05 5.78 12.99
CA GLY A 444 20.92 5.84 11.82
C GLY A 444 22.34 5.39 12.18
N TYR A 445 23.07 4.79 11.23
CA TYR A 445 24.47 4.38 11.45
C TYR A 445 25.34 5.63 11.66
N ARG A 446 26.01 5.73 12.80
CA ARG A 446 26.73 6.95 13.23
C ARG A 446 28.13 7.07 12.66
N THR A 447 28.72 5.96 12.21
CA THR A 447 30.10 5.89 11.71
C THR A 447 30.25 4.83 10.64
N GLU A 448 31.30 4.97 9.82
CA GLU A 448 31.77 3.94 8.89
C GLU A 448 32.07 2.61 9.60
N ALA A 449 32.65 2.66 10.81
CA ALA A 449 32.98 1.48 11.59
C ALA A 449 31.72 0.66 11.97
N GLU A 450 30.68 1.34 12.46
CA GLU A 450 29.38 0.73 12.78
C GLU A 450 28.72 0.13 11.52
N THR A 451 28.73 0.85 10.39
CA THR A 451 28.19 0.34 9.12
C THR A 451 28.92 -0.91 8.67
N ARG A 452 30.26 -0.92 8.72
CA ARG A 452 31.10 -2.08 8.36
C ARG A 452 30.84 -3.27 9.29
N GLU A 453 30.72 -3.03 10.59
CA GLU A 453 30.42 -4.06 11.58
C GLU A 453 29.05 -4.72 11.32
N VAL A 454 28.02 -3.92 11.05
CA VAL A 454 26.66 -4.42 10.78
C VAL A 454 26.59 -5.21 9.47
N VAL A 455 27.17 -4.71 8.38
CA VAL A 455 27.25 -5.43 7.11
C VAL A 455 28.02 -6.76 7.29
N GLY A 456 29.15 -6.72 7.99
CA GLY A 456 29.94 -7.91 8.32
C GLY A 456 29.16 -8.95 9.13
N LYS A 457 28.44 -8.52 10.19
CA LYS A 457 27.59 -9.39 11.02
C LYS A 457 26.47 -10.03 10.21
N MET A 458 25.79 -9.28 9.35
CA MET A 458 24.70 -9.80 8.50
C MET A 458 25.18 -10.90 7.54
N ILE A 459 26.32 -10.66 6.87
CA ILE A 459 26.93 -11.64 5.96
C ILE A 459 27.44 -12.86 6.74
N ALA A 460 28.14 -12.68 7.86
CA ALA A 460 28.64 -13.76 8.69
C ALA A 460 27.52 -14.62 9.30
N ALA A 461 26.39 -14.01 9.69
CA ALA A 461 25.18 -14.70 10.12
C ALA A 461 24.40 -15.35 8.96
N GLY A 462 24.90 -15.29 7.72
CA GLY A 462 24.36 -16.01 6.57
C GLY A 462 23.01 -15.50 6.05
N PHE A 463 22.70 -14.22 6.28
CA PHE A 463 21.60 -13.49 5.66
C PHE A 463 22.04 -12.96 4.30
N PRO A 464 21.33 -13.29 3.20
CA PRO A 464 21.53 -12.62 1.92
C PRO A 464 21.25 -11.11 2.00
N LEU A 465 22.13 -10.29 1.44
CA LEU A 465 22.13 -8.83 1.58
C LEU A 465 22.54 -8.19 0.24
N ASP A 466 21.74 -7.26 -0.28
CA ASP A 466 22.01 -6.58 -1.55
C ASP A 466 22.36 -5.10 -1.39
N ALA A 467 21.87 -4.42 -0.36
CA ALA A 467 22.24 -3.03 -0.10
C ALA A 467 22.22 -2.66 1.39
N VAL A 468 22.99 -1.63 1.73
CA VAL A 468 22.93 -0.90 3.01
C VAL A 468 22.56 0.57 2.74
N VAL A 469 21.71 1.14 3.60
CA VAL A 469 21.26 2.52 3.55
C VAL A 469 21.94 3.31 4.66
N LEU A 470 22.55 4.45 4.32
CA LEU A 470 23.01 5.44 5.28
C LEU A 470 22.00 6.57 5.43
N ASP A 471 21.58 6.74 6.67
CA ASP A 471 20.76 7.85 7.18
C ASP A 471 21.62 9.10 7.40
N LEU A 472 21.03 10.21 7.85
CA LEU A 472 21.57 11.59 7.81
C LEU A 472 22.99 11.76 8.38
N TYR A 473 23.38 10.88 9.31
CA TYR A 473 24.71 10.84 9.92
C TYR A 473 25.87 10.71 8.92
N TRP A 474 25.64 10.33 7.66
CA TRP A 474 26.68 10.31 6.63
C TRP A 474 27.20 11.71 6.27
N PHE A 475 26.38 12.77 6.37
CA PHE A 475 26.78 14.15 6.10
C PHE A 475 27.01 15.02 7.37
N GLY A 476 26.67 14.49 8.55
CA GLY A 476 26.79 15.17 9.85
C GLY A 476 25.58 14.91 10.75
N ASP A 477 25.39 15.66 11.84
CA ASP A 477 24.11 15.61 12.55
C ASP A 477 23.01 16.39 11.80
N ALA A 478 21.79 16.42 12.35
CA ALA A 478 20.64 17.07 11.71
C ALA A 478 20.91 18.52 11.29
N ASN A 479 21.73 19.29 12.03
CA ASN A 479 22.07 20.67 11.65
C ASN A 479 22.90 20.77 10.36
N GLN A 480 23.43 19.67 9.84
CA GLN A 480 24.16 19.62 8.56
C GLN A 480 23.28 19.23 7.35
N MET A 481 21.96 19.05 7.52
CA MET A 481 21.05 18.65 6.45
C MET A 481 21.16 19.55 5.20
N GLY A 482 21.24 18.93 4.03
CA GLY A 482 21.55 19.60 2.76
C GLY A 482 23.04 19.75 2.44
N SER A 483 23.97 19.38 3.34
CA SER A 483 25.42 19.40 3.04
C SER A 483 25.81 18.44 1.91
N ILE A 484 25.15 17.27 1.84
CA ILE A 484 25.28 16.23 0.79
C ILE A 484 26.76 15.93 0.46
N ASP A 485 27.59 15.91 1.49
CA ASP A 485 29.03 15.65 1.43
C ASP A 485 29.49 15.10 2.78
N TRP A 486 30.33 14.07 2.74
CA TRP A 486 30.64 13.22 3.90
C TRP A 486 31.14 13.98 5.13
N ASP A 487 30.66 13.58 6.32
CA ASP A 487 31.38 13.88 7.56
C ASP A 487 32.61 12.97 7.67
N ARG A 488 33.74 13.48 7.13
CA ARG A 488 35.04 12.78 7.12
C ARG A 488 35.61 12.48 8.51
N LYS A 489 34.99 12.98 9.59
CA LYS A 489 35.34 12.60 10.97
C LYS A 489 34.73 11.25 11.38
N GLN A 490 33.53 10.95 10.89
CA GLN A 490 32.77 9.74 11.23
C GLN A 490 32.83 8.67 10.11
N PHE A 491 33.02 9.13 8.87
CA PHE A 491 33.21 8.35 7.66
C PHE A 491 34.53 8.79 6.99
N PRO A 492 35.70 8.34 7.47
CA PRO A 492 37.00 8.77 6.96
C PRO A 492 37.33 8.22 5.55
N GLU A 493 36.98 6.96 5.25
CA GLU A 493 37.28 6.27 3.98
C GLU A 493 36.02 5.78 3.23
N PRO A 494 34.98 6.60 3.00
CA PRO A 494 33.69 6.17 2.46
C PRO A 494 33.78 5.58 1.04
N GLU A 495 34.67 6.08 0.18
CA GLU A 495 34.95 5.47 -1.13
C GLU A 495 35.47 4.04 -0.97
N LYS A 496 36.36 3.82 0.01
CA LYS A 496 36.88 2.50 0.36
C LYS A 496 35.78 1.63 0.96
N MET A 497 34.93 2.17 1.84
CA MET A 497 33.78 1.46 2.40
C MET A 497 32.81 0.98 1.31
N MET A 498 32.42 1.87 0.39
CA MET A 498 31.55 1.53 -0.73
C MET A 498 32.19 0.51 -1.68
N SER A 499 33.50 0.61 -1.92
CA SER A 499 34.26 -0.39 -2.70
C SER A 499 34.35 -1.75 -2.00
N ASP A 500 34.63 -1.78 -0.69
CA ASP A 500 34.70 -3.01 0.12
C ASP A 500 33.33 -3.70 0.21
N PHE A 501 32.23 -2.93 0.24
CA PHE A 501 30.86 -3.45 0.16
C PHE A 501 30.51 -3.95 -1.25
N ALA A 502 30.85 -3.20 -2.30
CA ALA A 502 30.60 -3.57 -3.69
C ALA A 502 31.35 -4.86 -4.09
N ALA A 503 32.57 -5.06 -3.59
CA ALA A 503 33.32 -6.32 -3.75
C ALA A 503 32.60 -7.54 -3.14
N GLN A 504 31.79 -7.32 -2.10
CA GLN A 504 30.91 -8.32 -1.46
C GLN A 504 29.51 -8.37 -2.11
N GLY A 505 29.25 -7.55 -3.13
CA GLY A 505 27.95 -7.41 -3.80
C GLY A 505 26.88 -6.65 -3.00
N VAL A 506 27.29 -5.87 -2.00
CA VAL A 506 26.42 -4.98 -1.23
C VAL A 506 26.54 -3.56 -1.78
N LYS A 507 25.41 -2.99 -2.20
CA LYS A 507 25.30 -1.64 -2.75
C LYS A 507 25.09 -0.61 -1.62
N THR A 508 25.53 0.63 -1.81
CA THR A 508 25.33 1.72 -0.83
C THR A 508 24.30 2.72 -1.33
N ILE A 509 23.35 3.08 -0.46
CA ILE A 509 22.30 4.08 -0.67
C ILE A 509 22.50 5.20 0.35
N LEU A 510 22.40 6.45 -0.07
CA LEU A 510 22.46 7.63 0.82
C LEU A 510 21.10 8.33 0.90
N ILE A 511 20.74 8.82 2.09
CA ILE A 511 19.64 9.78 2.26
C ILE A 511 20.03 11.17 1.72
N THR A 512 19.04 11.89 1.22
CA THR A 512 19.07 13.29 0.80
C THR A 512 17.70 13.91 1.02
N GLU A 513 17.67 15.20 1.33
CA GLU A 513 16.49 15.98 1.70
C GLU A 513 16.38 17.25 0.83
N PRO A 514 15.19 17.86 0.70
CA PRO A 514 15.01 19.12 -0.03
C PRO A 514 15.35 20.38 0.79
N PHE A 515 15.63 20.21 2.09
CA PHE A 515 15.92 21.29 3.04
C PHE A 515 17.43 21.44 3.23
N PHE A 516 17.86 22.69 3.32
CA PHE A 516 19.26 23.06 3.49
C PHE A 516 19.37 24.00 4.69
N THR A 517 19.94 23.52 5.79
CA THR A 517 20.07 24.27 7.04
C THR A 517 21.12 25.39 6.92
N GLU A 518 20.97 26.47 7.69
CA GLU A 518 21.94 27.59 7.70
C GLU A 518 23.37 27.17 8.11
N GLN A 519 23.52 26.03 8.78
CA GLN A 519 24.81 25.46 9.20
C GLN A 519 25.41 24.47 8.20
N SER A 520 24.67 24.04 7.16
CA SER A 520 25.15 23.09 6.15
C SER A 520 26.25 23.69 5.25
N LYS A 521 27.15 22.83 4.77
CA LYS A 521 28.29 23.19 3.91
C LYS A 521 27.89 23.98 2.65
N THR A 522 26.70 23.72 2.13
CA THR A 522 26.20 24.17 0.82
C THR A 522 25.32 25.42 0.87
N PHE A 523 24.74 25.75 2.03
CA PHE A 523 23.70 26.77 2.15
C PHE A 523 24.11 28.14 1.58
N LYS A 524 25.34 28.58 1.86
CA LYS A 524 25.84 29.89 1.40
C LYS A 524 25.96 29.97 -0.13
N ASP A 525 26.33 28.87 -0.78
CA ASP A 525 26.40 28.78 -2.25
C ASP A 525 24.99 28.77 -2.86
N ALA A 526 24.04 28.06 -2.24
CA ALA A 526 22.64 28.04 -2.66
C ALA A 526 21.93 29.41 -2.49
N VAL A 527 22.25 30.17 -1.43
CA VAL A 527 21.83 31.57 -1.27
C VAL A 527 22.44 32.45 -2.36
N GLN A 528 23.77 32.37 -2.56
CA GLN A 528 24.48 33.19 -3.56
C GLN A 528 23.97 32.93 -4.99
N LYS A 529 23.59 31.68 -5.29
CA LYS A 529 23.01 31.25 -6.58
C LYS A 529 21.48 31.37 -6.66
N GLN A 530 20.82 31.88 -5.61
CA GLN A 530 19.37 32.13 -5.55
C GLN A 530 18.50 30.87 -5.78
N LEU A 531 18.96 29.71 -5.32
CA LEU A 531 18.38 28.40 -5.63
C LEU A 531 17.18 28.02 -4.75
N PHE A 532 17.03 28.65 -3.59
CA PHE A 532 15.89 28.41 -2.70
C PHE A 532 14.60 29.02 -3.23
N ALA A 533 13.47 28.53 -2.74
CA ALA A 533 12.17 29.18 -2.88
C ALA A 533 12.14 30.50 -2.07
N THR A 534 11.30 31.45 -2.45
CA THR A 534 11.39 32.84 -1.98
C THR A 534 10.15 33.33 -1.23
N ASP A 535 10.32 34.42 -0.49
CA ASP A 535 9.22 35.26 -0.01
C ASP A 535 8.62 36.13 -1.15
N SER A 536 7.61 36.94 -0.81
CA SER A 536 6.97 37.90 -1.72
C SER A 536 7.84 39.11 -2.09
N LEU A 537 9.05 39.23 -1.50
CA LEU A 537 10.06 40.24 -1.83
C LEU A 537 11.19 39.66 -2.70
N GLY A 538 11.10 38.39 -3.10
CA GLY A 538 12.10 37.69 -3.92
C GLY A 538 13.35 37.26 -3.14
N LYS A 539 13.33 37.30 -1.79
CA LYS A 539 14.44 36.83 -0.94
C LYS A 539 14.25 35.35 -0.60
N PRO A 540 15.32 34.57 -0.38
CA PRO A 540 15.22 33.19 0.10
C PRO A 540 14.34 33.07 1.35
N PHE A 541 13.33 32.21 1.30
CA PHE A 541 12.46 31.97 2.45
C PHE A 541 13.14 31.00 3.43
N ILE A 542 13.38 31.44 4.66
CA ILE A 542 14.00 30.62 5.71
C ILE A 542 12.93 30.15 6.69
N ILE A 543 12.68 28.84 6.68
CA ILE A 543 11.81 28.16 7.64
C ILE A 543 12.60 28.07 8.95
N LYS A 544 12.22 28.89 9.95
CA LYS A 544 12.94 28.96 11.23
C LYS A 544 12.65 27.76 12.13
N ASP A 545 11.38 27.38 12.21
CA ASP A 545 10.84 26.39 13.15
C ASP A 545 10.79 24.97 12.54
N PHE A 546 11.92 24.58 11.94
CA PHE A 546 12.17 23.25 11.40
C PHE A 546 13.06 22.44 12.35
N TRP A 547 12.80 21.14 12.50
CA TRP A 547 13.40 20.32 13.56
C TRP A 547 14.92 20.10 13.39
N ALA A 548 15.43 20.23 12.17
CA ALA A 548 16.86 20.19 11.88
C ALA A 548 17.57 21.55 12.12
N GLY A 549 16.83 22.58 12.55
CA GLY A 549 17.27 23.97 12.61
C GLY A 549 16.80 24.79 11.40
N SER A 550 17.03 26.10 11.44
CA SER A 550 16.58 27.03 10.40
C SER A 550 17.13 26.64 9.02
N ALA A 551 16.24 26.56 8.02
CA ALA A 551 16.55 26.00 6.71
C ALA A 551 15.85 26.71 5.54
N GLY A 552 16.51 26.73 4.38
CA GLY A 552 15.90 27.05 3.09
C GLY A 552 15.35 25.80 2.42
N LEU A 553 14.19 25.92 1.75
CA LEU A 553 13.65 24.89 0.86
C LEU A 553 14.20 25.09 -0.55
N LEU A 554 14.82 24.07 -1.15
CA LEU A 554 15.30 24.13 -2.54
C LEU A 554 14.13 24.28 -3.51
N ASP A 555 14.22 25.21 -4.45
CA ASP A 555 13.21 25.35 -5.50
C ASP A 555 13.47 24.37 -6.64
N ILE A 556 12.99 23.13 -6.47
CA ILE A 556 13.12 22.05 -7.46
C ILE A 556 12.48 22.38 -8.82
N PHE A 557 11.73 23.47 -8.95
CA PHE A 557 11.14 23.92 -10.22
C PHE A 557 12.08 24.84 -11.03
N LYS A 558 13.17 25.37 -10.43
CA LYS A 558 14.23 26.10 -11.14
C LYS A 558 15.19 25.12 -11.85
N PRO A 559 15.43 25.26 -13.17
CA PRO A 559 16.45 24.46 -13.88
C PRO A 559 17.86 24.60 -13.27
N GLU A 560 18.20 25.79 -12.76
CA GLU A 560 19.48 26.09 -12.12
C GLU A 560 19.66 25.29 -10.83
N ALA A 561 18.60 25.21 -10.01
CA ALA A 561 18.59 24.40 -8.79
C ALA A 561 18.65 22.91 -9.10
N GLN A 562 17.93 22.44 -10.13
CA GLN A 562 18.01 21.05 -10.60
C GLN A 562 19.42 20.67 -11.05
N ASN A 563 20.10 21.54 -11.82
CA ASN A 563 21.47 21.29 -12.29
C ASN A 563 22.46 21.26 -11.11
N TRP A 564 22.40 22.25 -10.22
CA TRP A 564 23.27 22.33 -9.03
C TRP A 564 23.08 21.14 -8.08
N PHE A 565 21.84 20.75 -7.82
CA PHE A 565 21.51 19.60 -6.97
C PHE A 565 21.99 18.29 -7.63
N TRP A 566 21.85 18.18 -8.96
CA TRP A 566 22.42 17.07 -9.71
C TRP A 566 23.96 17.00 -9.64
N ASP A 567 24.67 18.13 -9.61
CA ASP A 567 26.13 18.12 -9.46
C ASP A 567 26.56 17.52 -8.10
N LEU A 568 25.80 17.79 -7.02
CA LEU A 568 25.99 17.16 -5.70
C LEU A 568 25.74 15.64 -5.77
N TYR A 569 24.63 15.21 -6.39
CA TYR A 569 24.37 13.78 -6.62
C TYR A 569 25.50 13.12 -7.42
N MET A 570 25.89 13.72 -8.55
CA MET A 570 26.93 13.22 -9.45
C MET A 570 28.29 13.08 -8.75
N ALA A 571 28.62 13.93 -7.77
CA ALA A 571 29.84 13.77 -6.97
C ALA A 571 29.87 12.40 -6.27
N ARG A 572 28.81 12.03 -5.54
CA ARG A 572 28.77 10.76 -4.80
C ARG A 572 28.56 9.53 -5.69
N ILE A 573 27.93 9.67 -6.88
CA ILE A 573 27.89 8.55 -7.86
C ILE A 573 29.31 8.16 -8.29
N LYS A 574 30.22 9.13 -8.47
CA LYS A 574 31.63 8.88 -8.81
C LYS A 574 32.40 8.20 -7.67
N GLU A 575 31.98 8.39 -6.43
CA GLU A 575 32.55 7.76 -5.23
C GLU A 575 32.08 6.31 -5.03
N GLY A 576 30.91 5.94 -5.56
CA GLY A 576 30.37 4.57 -5.51
C GLY A 576 28.90 4.42 -5.10
N VAL A 577 28.16 5.52 -4.91
CA VAL A 577 26.74 5.47 -4.51
C VAL A 577 25.88 4.84 -5.61
N ALA A 578 25.09 3.83 -5.24
CA ALA A 578 24.35 2.97 -6.17
C ALA A 578 22.84 3.28 -6.23
N GLY A 579 22.32 4.08 -5.30
CA GLY A 579 20.91 4.47 -5.25
C GLY A 579 20.67 5.54 -4.19
N TRP A 580 19.46 6.09 -4.18
CA TRP A 580 19.12 7.28 -3.39
C TRP A 580 17.90 7.05 -2.52
N TRP A 581 17.95 7.59 -1.32
CA TRP A 581 16.80 7.85 -0.46
C TRP A 581 16.56 9.36 -0.46
N CYS A 582 15.31 9.73 -0.68
CA CYS A 582 14.85 11.09 -0.96
C CYS A 582 13.67 11.36 -0.03
N ASP A 583 13.97 11.97 1.11
CA ASP A 583 13.05 12.09 2.24
C ASP A 583 12.54 13.52 2.43
N LEU A 584 11.55 13.71 3.30
CA LEU A 584 10.93 14.98 3.69
C LEU A 584 10.31 15.78 2.53
N GLY A 585 10.15 15.14 1.37
CA GLY A 585 9.73 15.75 0.10
C GLY A 585 8.24 16.02 -0.05
N GLU A 586 7.42 15.92 1.00
CA GLU A 586 5.99 16.28 0.94
C GLU A 586 5.73 17.65 0.29
N PRO A 587 6.52 18.73 0.53
CA PRO A 587 7.57 18.93 1.56
C PRO A 587 7.03 18.98 2.99
N GLU A 588 7.74 18.36 3.94
CA GLU A 588 7.30 18.15 5.33
C GLU A 588 6.96 19.47 6.06
N ARG A 589 7.73 20.52 5.78
CA ARG A 589 7.37 21.91 6.07
C ARG A 589 7.25 22.69 4.77
N HIS A 590 6.04 23.15 4.45
CA HIS A 590 5.78 23.99 3.29
C HIS A 590 4.81 25.13 3.64
N PRO A 591 5.27 26.21 4.29
CA PRO A 591 4.47 27.41 4.57
C PRO A 591 3.83 28.00 3.31
N ALA A 592 2.62 28.57 3.44
CA ALA A 592 1.83 29.07 2.31
C ALA A 592 2.44 30.32 1.66
N GLU A 593 3.30 31.01 2.41
CA GLU A 593 4.06 32.19 2.03
C GLU A 593 5.25 31.90 1.10
N ILE A 594 5.63 30.62 0.93
CA ILE A 594 6.69 30.20 0.02
C ILE A 594 6.23 30.32 -1.44
N LEU A 595 7.05 30.96 -2.26
CA LEU A 595 6.90 31.08 -3.70
C LEU A 595 8.01 30.29 -4.42
N HIS A 596 7.59 29.38 -5.30
CA HIS A 596 8.44 28.68 -6.26
C HIS A 596 8.35 29.35 -7.64
N ALA A 597 9.34 29.10 -8.50
CA ALA A 597 9.41 29.64 -9.86
C ALA A 597 8.19 29.31 -10.75
N THR A 598 7.38 28.30 -10.38
CA THR A 598 6.15 27.88 -11.10
C THR A 598 4.85 28.09 -10.32
N GLY A 599 4.87 28.69 -9.13
CA GLY A 599 3.67 28.97 -8.33
C GLY A 599 3.92 29.07 -6.82
N SER A 600 2.90 29.45 -6.05
CA SER A 600 2.97 29.39 -4.58
C SER A 600 3.00 27.95 -4.06
N ALA A 601 3.38 27.77 -2.80
CA ALA A 601 3.40 26.49 -2.09
C ALA A 601 2.18 25.60 -2.37
N GLU A 602 0.96 26.14 -2.20
CA GLU A 602 -0.29 25.38 -2.40
C GLU A 602 -0.47 24.84 -3.83
N ARG A 603 0.10 25.51 -4.84
CA ARG A 603 0.03 25.15 -6.26
C ARG A 603 0.94 23.97 -6.62
N VAL A 604 2.03 23.78 -5.86
CA VAL A 604 3.13 22.90 -6.25
C VAL A 604 3.47 21.82 -5.21
N HIS A 605 2.97 21.92 -3.99
CA HIS A 605 3.25 21.00 -2.87
C HIS A 605 3.19 19.52 -3.28
N ASN A 606 2.04 19.05 -3.75
CA ASN A 606 1.83 17.65 -4.10
C ASN A 606 2.81 17.11 -5.16
N ILE A 607 3.29 17.97 -6.07
CA ILE A 607 4.19 17.60 -7.18
C ILE A 607 5.68 17.84 -6.92
N TYR A 608 6.07 18.29 -5.72
CA TYR A 608 7.49 18.54 -5.39
C TYR A 608 8.37 17.30 -5.64
N SER A 609 8.07 16.17 -4.99
CA SER A 609 8.80 14.91 -5.23
C SER A 609 8.61 14.34 -6.64
N LEU A 610 7.52 14.69 -7.34
CA LEU A 610 7.35 14.28 -8.74
C LEU A 610 8.40 14.97 -9.64
N TYR A 611 8.76 16.23 -9.35
CA TYR A 611 9.82 16.96 -10.05
C TYR A 611 11.23 16.54 -9.58
N TRP A 612 11.41 16.22 -8.31
CA TRP A 612 12.66 15.65 -7.79
C TRP A 612 12.99 14.28 -8.42
N ALA A 613 12.00 13.38 -8.46
CA ALA A 613 12.10 12.08 -9.13
C ALA A 613 12.33 12.25 -10.64
N LYS A 614 11.66 13.20 -11.30
CA LYS A 614 11.89 13.55 -12.72
C LYS A 614 13.35 13.94 -12.96
N MET A 615 13.88 14.89 -12.18
CA MET A 615 15.26 15.38 -12.28
C MET A 615 16.26 14.24 -12.15
N LEU A 616 16.12 13.40 -11.11
CA LEU A 616 17.00 12.26 -10.88
C LEU A 616 16.91 11.25 -12.04
N TYR A 617 15.70 10.89 -12.48
CA TYR A 617 15.51 9.94 -13.57
C TYR A 617 16.08 10.45 -14.90
N GLU A 618 15.73 11.66 -15.33
CA GLU A 618 16.16 12.23 -16.61
C GLU A 618 17.69 12.39 -16.66
N ASN A 619 18.33 12.79 -15.55
CA ASN A 619 19.78 12.85 -15.48
C ASN A 619 20.45 11.47 -15.43
N TYR A 620 19.87 10.46 -14.77
CA TYR A 620 20.36 9.07 -14.89
C TYR A 620 20.22 8.53 -16.32
N ARG A 621 19.12 8.82 -17.03
CA ARG A 621 18.96 8.47 -18.45
C ARG A 621 19.99 9.18 -19.34
N ARG A 622 20.40 10.40 -19.00
CA ARG A 622 21.38 11.21 -19.75
C ARG A 622 22.84 10.79 -19.50
N TYR A 623 23.24 10.65 -18.23
CA TYR A 623 24.65 10.47 -17.85
C TYR A 623 25.02 9.01 -17.51
N TYR A 624 24.05 8.19 -17.09
CA TYR A 624 24.25 6.78 -16.73
C TYR A 624 23.32 5.83 -17.53
N PRO A 625 23.24 5.94 -18.88
CA PRO A 625 22.17 5.32 -19.68
C PRO A 625 22.09 3.79 -19.63
N GLN A 626 23.15 3.11 -19.16
CA GLN A 626 23.18 1.65 -19.00
C GLN A 626 22.77 1.17 -17.59
N GLN A 627 22.50 2.08 -16.66
CA GLN A 627 22.09 1.78 -15.28
C GLN A 627 20.62 2.13 -15.05
N ARG A 628 19.91 1.29 -14.30
CA ARG A 628 18.60 1.63 -13.72
C ARG A 628 18.81 2.32 -12.39
N ILE A 629 18.19 3.48 -12.24
CA ILE A 629 18.16 4.22 -10.96
C ILE A 629 17.36 3.44 -9.90
N PHE A 630 17.75 3.59 -8.64
CA PHE A 630 16.90 3.31 -7.48
C PHE A 630 16.71 4.62 -6.71
N THR A 631 15.46 5.02 -6.52
CA THR A 631 15.06 6.24 -5.80
C THR A 631 13.91 5.92 -4.85
N LEU A 632 14.23 5.85 -3.56
CA LEU A 632 13.30 5.66 -2.45
C LEU A 632 12.72 7.03 -2.06
N MET A 633 11.45 7.29 -2.36
CA MET A 633 10.76 8.60 -2.23
C MET A 633 9.64 8.53 -1.19
N ARG A 634 9.58 9.44 -0.20
CA ARG A 634 8.53 9.38 0.84
C ARG A 634 7.16 9.79 0.30
N SER A 635 7.16 10.88 -0.46
CA SER A 635 5.96 11.55 -0.97
C SER A 635 5.85 11.49 -2.49
N GLY A 636 4.76 12.03 -3.04
CA GLY A 636 4.65 12.28 -4.47
C GLY A 636 3.23 12.37 -4.99
N PHE A 637 3.08 12.20 -6.31
CA PHE A 637 1.81 12.36 -7.01
C PHE A 637 1.64 11.37 -8.16
N SER A 638 0.39 11.10 -8.58
CA SER A 638 0.06 10.26 -9.73
C SER A 638 0.96 10.51 -10.94
N GLY A 639 1.50 9.44 -11.54
CA GLY A 639 2.44 9.53 -12.65
C GLY A 639 3.91 9.53 -12.23
N MET A 640 4.26 9.83 -10.97
CA MET A 640 5.64 9.78 -10.48
C MET A 640 6.29 8.40 -10.66
N GLN A 641 5.51 7.32 -10.69
CA GLN A 641 6.01 5.96 -10.92
C GLN A 641 6.81 5.83 -12.23
N ARG A 642 6.52 6.65 -13.26
CA ARG A 642 7.24 6.62 -14.55
C ARG A 642 8.70 7.05 -14.46
N TYR A 643 9.09 7.70 -13.36
CA TYR A 643 10.47 8.09 -13.05
C TYR A 643 11.21 7.04 -12.19
N GLY A 644 10.62 5.86 -12.01
CA GLY A 644 11.22 4.74 -11.27
C GLY A 644 11.03 4.81 -9.75
N ALA A 645 10.36 5.85 -9.22
CA ALA A 645 10.21 6.11 -7.79
C ALA A 645 9.61 4.92 -7.01
N VAL A 646 10.34 4.48 -5.99
CA VAL A 646 9.95 3.44 -5.03
C VAL A 646 9.45 4.15 -3.78
N THR A 647 8.18 4.00 -3.43
CA THR A 647 7.60 4.65 -2.24
C THR A 647 7.62 3.73 -1.02
N TRP A 648 7.75 4.30 0.18
CA TRP A 648 7.39 3.61 1.43
C TRP A 648 6.28 4.35 2.16
N SER A 649 5.73 3.71 3.19
CA SER A 649 4.53 4.14 3.89
C SER A 649 4.72 5.30 4.87
N GLY A 650 5.95 5.81 5.00
CA GLY A 650 6.32 6.79 6.02
C GLY A 650 6.43 6.20 7.43
N ASP A 651 6.69 7.10 8.37
CA ASP A 651 7.09 6.94 9.77
C ASP A 651 6.10 6.14 10.64
N ILE A 652 6.02 4.83 10.42
CA ILE A 652 5.04 3.95 11.05
C ILE A 652 5.38 3.60 12.51
N GLN A 653 4.38 3.60 13.40
CA GLN A 653 4.56 3.13 14.78
C GLN A 653 4.86 1.62 14.86
N ARG A 654 5.81 1.27 15.73
CA ARG A 654 6.17 -0.09 16.14
C ARG A 654 5.10 -0.75 17.03
N SER A 655 3.96 -1.11 16.43
CA SER A 655 2.89 -1.84 17.11
C SER A 655 2.14 -2.79 16.15
N TYR A 656 1.39 -3.75 16.69
CA TYR A 656 0.49 -4.58 15.88
C TYR A 656 -0.62 -3.77 15.19
N LYS A 657 -1.02 -2.63 15.75
CA LYS A 657 -1.92 -1.65 15.10
C LYS A 657 -1.24 -0.92 13.92
N GLY A 658 0.10 -0.82 13.95
CA GLY A 658 0.91 -0.33 12.84
C GLY A 658 1.18 -1.37 11.75
N LEU A 659 1.42 -2.64 12.12
CA LEU A 659 1.56 -3.75 11.17
C LEU A 659 0.25 -4.08 10.44
N SER A 660 -0.86 -4.18 11.16
CA SER A 660 -2.16 -4.62 10.61
C SER A 660 -2.72 -3.74 9.48
N ILE A 661 -2.26 -2.50 9.33
CA ILE A 661 -2.71 -1.58 8.28
C ILE A 661 -1.81 -1.55 7.02
N GLN A 662 -0.61 -2.14 7.09
CA GLN A 662 0.33 -2.13 5.95
C GLN A 662 -0.20 -2.83 4.69
N PRO A 663 -0.94 -3.96 4.79
CA PRO A 663 -1.61 -4.54 3.63
C PRO A 663 -2.57 -3.56 2.94
N SER A 664 -3.42 -2.85 3.69
CA SER A 664 -4.36 -1.86 3.12
C SER A 664 -3.63 -0.71 2.39
N ILE A 665 -2.50 -0.24 2.92
CA ILE A 665 -1.67 0.81 2.31
C ILE A 665 -1.04 0.28 1.02
N MET A 666 -0.36 -0.87 1.08
CA MET A 666 0.31 -1.49 -0.08
C MET A 666 -0.68 -1.77 -1.23
N LEU A 667 -1.85 -2.32 -0.92
CA LEU A 667 -2.86 -2.68 -1.92
C LEU A 667 -3.52 -1.44 -2.54
N GLY A 668 -3.86 -0.43 -1.73
CA GLY A 668 -4.43 0.83 -2.23
C GLY A 668 -3.44 1.61 -3.11
N MET A 669 -2.16 1.63 -2.73
CA MET A 669 -1.09 2.30 -3.49
C MET A 669 -0.73 1.56 -4.77
N GLY A 670 -0.70 0.23 -4.75
CA GLY A 670 -0.54 -0.58 -5.96
C GLY A 670 -1.63 -0.27 -7.00
N LEU A 671 -2.90 -0.23 -6.57
CA LEU A 671 -4.04 0.20 -7.40
C LEU A 671 -3.98 1.67 -7.86
N ASN A 672 -3.06 2.48 -7.36
CA ASN A 672 -2.84 3.85 -7.83
C ASN A 672 -1.52 4.04 -8.59
N GLY A 673 -0.88 2.94 -9.01
CA GLY A 673 0.33 2.92 -9.84
C GLY A 673 1.64 2.81 -9.05
N PHE A 674 1.59 2.91 -7.72
CA PHE A 674 2.77 2.83 -6.84
C PHE A 674 3.05 1.38 -6.44
N ALA A 675 3.33 0.55 -7.44
CA ALA A 675 3.42 -0.90 -7.29
C ALA A 675 4.58 -1.39 -6.39
N TYR A 676 5.52 -0.52 -6.03
CA TYR A 676 6.61 -0.82 -5.07
C TYR A 676 6.39 -0.27 -3.65
N MET A 677 5.16 0.15 -3.30
CA MET A 677 4.83 0.53 -1.93
C MET A 677 5.17 -0.57 -0.92
N HIS A 678 5.88 -0.19 0.14
CA HIS A 678 6.29 -1.06 1.26
C HIS A 678 6.32 -0.27 2.57
N SER A 679 6.63 -0.94 3.68
CA SER A 679 6.74 -0.33 5.02
C SER A 679 8.12 -0.58 5.61
N ASP A 680 8.56 0.24 6.57
CA ASP A 680 9.71 -0.06 7.43
C ASP A 680 9.48 -1.37 8.19
N LEU A 681 10.18 -2.43 7.81
CA LEU A 681 9.90 -3.78 8.32
C LEU A 681 10.41 -3.90 9.76
N GLY A 682 9.49 -4.10 10.71
CA GLY A 682 9.76 -4.05 12.15
C GLY A 682 9.22 -2.80 12.86
N GLY A 683 8.74 -1.80 12.10
CA GLY A 683 8.18 -0.56 12.63
C GLY A 683 9.24 0.49 13.00
N PHE A 684 8.92 1.76 12.78
CA PHE A 684 9.86 2.88 12.85
C PHE A 684 9.80 3.65 14.17
N THR A 685 8.66 4.24 14.53
CA THR A 685 8.52 5.12 15.72
C THR A 685 8.09 4.36 16.97
N ASP A 686 8.52 4.91 18.12
CA ASP A 686 8.08 4.52 19.47
C ASP A 686 8.15 2.99 19.70
N GLY A 687 7.48 2.47 20.74
CA GLY A 687 7.35 1.03 21.00
C GLY A 687 8.64 0.28 21.42
N PRO A 688 8.55 -0.68 22.37
CA PRO A 688 9.71 -1.48 22.77
C PRO A 688 10.13 -2.49 21.69
N GLN A 689 11.34 -3.05 21.82
CA GLN A 689 11.75 -4.21 21.04
C GLN A 689 10.83 -5.41 21.35
N ASN A 690 10.09 -5.89 20.35
CA ASN A 690 9.20 -7.04 20.46
C ASN A 690 9.56 -8.06 19.36
N GLU A 691 10.05 -9.24 19.77
CA GLU A 691 10.54 -10.25 18.84
C GLU A 691 9.42 -10.90 18.01
N GLU A 692 8.22 -11.12 18.58
CA GLU A 692 7.10 -11.69 17.84
C GLU A 692 6.65 -10.72 16.73
N LEU A 693 6.40 -9.46 17.10
CA LEU A 693 6.00 -8.40 16.16
C LEU A 693 7.04 -8.24 15.04
N TYR A 694 8.33 -8.20 15.39
CA TYR A 694 9.42 -8.09 14.43
C TYR A 694 9.46 -9.28 13.45
N VAL A 695 9.41 -10.51 13.96
CA VAL A 695 9.37 -11.72 13.11
C VAL A 695 8.14 -11.73 12.22
N ARG A 696 6.95 -11.39 12.72
CA ARG A 696 5.72 -11.30 11.90
C ARG A 696 5.82 -10.24 10.80
N TRP A 697 6.38 -9.07 11.11
CA TRP A 697 6.52 -7.98 10.15
C TRP A 697 7.48 -8.35 9.02
N LEU A 698 8.61 -9.02 9.31
CA LEU A 698 9.54 -9.46 8.27
C LEU A 698 9.05 -10.71 7.52
N GLN A 699 8.29 -11.62 8.15
CA GLN A 699 7.62 -12.72 7.46
C GLN A 699 6.64 -12.20 6.40
N TYR A 700 5.82 -11.20 6.75
CA TYR A 700 5.01 -10.43 5.80
C TYR A 700 5.89 -9.74 4.75
N GLY A 701 6.94 -9.05 5.19
CA GLY A 701 7.85 -8.26 4.37
C GLY A 701 8.47 -8.99 3.18
N MET A 702 8.80 -10.28 3.29
CA MET A 702 9.37 -11.05 2.18
C MET A 702 8.43 -11.19 0.97
N PHE A 703 7.12 -11.02 1.17
CA PHE A 703 6.11 -11.03 0.10
C PHE A 703 5.64 -9.63 -0.31
N ASN A 704 6.28 -8.56 0.17
CA ASN A 704 6.07 -7.19 -0.28
C ASN A 704 6.98 -6.87 -1.49
N PRO A 705 6.73 -5.78 -2.24
CA PRO A 705 7.58 -5.37 -3.36
C PRO A 705 9.06 -5.18 -3.01
N ILE A 706 9.35 -4.50 -1.89
CA ILE A 706 10.70 -4.18 -1.41
C ILE A 706 10.87 -4.73 0.01
N VAL A 707 12.04 -5.29 0.31
CA VAL A 707 12.39 -5.80 1.64
C VAL A 707 13.40 -4.85 2.29
N ARG A 708 12.88 -3.89 3.08
CA ARG A 708 13.70 -2.92 3.82
C ARG A 708 13.29 -2.85 5.30
N PRO A 709 13.95 -3.61 6.18
CA PRO A 709 13.95 -3.33 7.61
C PRO A 709 14.64 -2.00 7.89
N HIS A 710 13.98 -1.19 8.70
CA HIS A 710 14.39 0.15 9.09
C HIS A 710 13.69 0.50 10.41
N GLY A 711 14.27 1.38 11.20
CA GLY A 711 13.76 1.69 12.54
C GLY A 711 14.57 2.73 13.27
N PHE A 712 13.90 3.51 14.13
CA PHE A 712 14.52 4.41 15.09
C PHE A 712 14.60 3.73 16.47
N GLN A 713 15.74 3.95 17.15
CA GLN A 713 16.13 3.49 18.51
C GLN A 713 16.21 1.96 18.74
N VAL A 714 15.21 1.18 18.31
CA VAL A 714 15.26 -0.30 18.33
C VAL A 714 16.02 -0.79 17.09
N PRO A 715 16.97 -1.73 17.21
CA PRO A 715 17.74 -2.23 16.07
C PRO A 715 16.86 -2.99 15.06
N PRO A 716 16.81 -2.57 13.78
CA PRO A 716 16.05 -3.26 12.73
C PRO A 716 16.84 -4.37 12.01
N GLU A 717 18.07 -4.68 12.41
CA GLU A 717 18.83 -5.82 11.89
C GLU A 717 18.46 -7.11 12.65
N PRO A 718 18.22 -8.24 11.96
CA PRO A 718 17.85 -9.50 12.62
C PRO A 718 18.96 -10.08 13.50
N VAL A 719 20.22 -9.70 13.30
CA VAL A 719 21.37 -10.15 14.11
C VAL A 719 21.34 -9.65 15.57
N PHE A 720 20.45 -8.73 15.93
CA PHE A 720 20.23 -8.27 17.31
C PHE A 720 19.00 -8.91 18.00
N TYR A 721 18.44 -9.98 17.41
CA TYR A 721 17.35 -10.78 17.96
C TYR A 721 17.81 -12.22 18.27
N SER A 722 16.96 -13.03 18.92
CA SER A 722 17.31 -14.38 19.33
C SER A 722 17.74 -15.27 18.16
N ASN A 723 18.55 -16.30 18.43
CA ASN A 723 18.94 -17.29 17.41
C ASN A 723 17.72 -17.91 16.72
N LYS A 724 16.60 -18.08 17.44
CA LYS A 724 15.35 -18.59 16.87
C LYS A 724 14.75 -17.62 15.86
N ALA A 725 14.64 -16.33 16.21
CA ALA A 725 14.18 -15.30 15.28
C ALA A 725 15.13 -15.21 14.08
N GLN A 726 16.44 -15.28 14.29
CA GLN A 726 17.43 -15.30 13.21
C GLN A 726 17.24 -16.50 12.28
N ASP A 727 17.02 -17.71 12.80
CA ASP A 727 16.85 -18.92 11.98
C ASP A 727 15.59 -18.86 11.10
N ILE A 728 14.47 -18.40 11.67
CA ILE A 728 13.22 -18.13 10.93
C ILE A 728 13.47 -17.10 9.83
N LEU A 729 14.04 -15.95 10.20
CA LEU A 729 14.22 -14.82 9.28
C LEU A 729 15.28 -15.11 8.20
N ARG A 730 16.29 -15.94 8.48
CA ARG A 730 17.27 -16.41 7.50
C ARG A 730 16.64 -17.37 6.50
N ARG A 731 15.72 -18.25 6.94
CA ARG A 731 14.90 -19.09 6.05
C ARG A 731 13.99 -18.25 5.15
N TYR A 732 13.31 -17.25 5.71
CA TYR A 732 12.44 -16.33 4.98
C TYR A 732 13.22 -15.44 3.98
N THR A 733 14.40 -14.95 4.37
CA THR A 733 15.28 -14.18 3.47
C THR A 733 15.83 -15.05 2.34
N ARG A 734 16.23 -16.31 2.61
CA ARG A 734 16.62 -17.24 1.53
C ARG A 734 15.47 -17.52 0.57
N LEU A 735 14.25 -17.72 1.08
CA LEU A 735 13.05 -17.88 0.24
C LEU A 735 12.81 -16.65 -0.67
N ARG A 736 12.97 -15.42 -0.15
CA ARG A 736 12.87 -14.19 -0.95
C ARG A 736 13.80 -14.20 -2.16
N TYR A 737 15.05 -14.62 -1.97
CA TYR A 737 16.06 -14.70 -3.03
C TYR A 737 15.81 -15.87 -3.99
N GLN A 738 15.37 -17.02 -3.50
CA GLN A 738 14.94 -18.13 -4.35
C GLN A 738 13.74 -17.72 -5.22
N LEU A 739 12.81 -16.91 -4.72
CA LEU A 739 11.67 -16.38 -5.46
C LEU A 739 12.00 -15.20 -6.41
N LEU A 740 13.26 -14.77 -6.52
CA LEU A 740 13.65 -13.70 -7.45
C LEU A 740 13.16 -13.92 -8.91
N PRO A 741 13.14 -15.13 -9.51
CA PRO A 741 12.60 -15.31 -10.86
C PRO A 741 11.11 -14.96 -10.96
N TYR A 742 10.32 -15.33 -9.93
CA TYR A 742 8.90 -14.98 -9.83
C TYR A 742 8.72 -13.48 -9.58
N ASN A 743 9.37 -12.95 -8.54
CA ASN A 743 9.27 -11.54 -8.13
C ASN A 743 9.73 -10.56 -9.23
N TYR A 744 10.79 -10.91 -9.97
CA TYR A 744 11.31 -10.12 -11.08
C TYR A 744 10.42 -10.20 -12.33
N THR A 745 9.71 -11.31 -12.52
CA THR A 745 8.64 -11.40 -13.54
C THR A 745 7.46 -10.49 -13.18
N LEU A 746 7.02 -10.43 -11.92
CA LEU A 746 5.97 -9.48 -11.49
C LEU A 746 6.41 -8.02 -11.67
N ALA A 747 7.67 -7.72 -11.39
CA ALA A 747 8.26 -6.41 -11.64
C ALA A 747 8.26 -6.07 -13.16
N TRP A 748 8.50 -7.06 -14.03
CA TRP A 748 8.40 -6.89 -15.48
C TRP A 748 6.95 -6.68 -15.96
N GLU A 749 5.99 -7.44 -15.44
CA GLU A 749 4.55 -7.22 -15.70
C GLU A 749 4.12 -5.80 -15.30
N ASN A 750 4.57 -5.31 -14.14
CA ASN A 750 4.38 -3.91 -13.74
C ASN A 750 5.04 -2.93 -14.72
N SER A 751 6.28 -3.19 -15.15
CA SER A 751 6.99 -2.25 -16.05
C SER A 751 6.41 -2.16 -17.46
N THR A 752 5.70 -3.20 -17.89
CA THR A 752 5.09 -3.29 -19.24
C THR A 752 3.61 -2.93 -19.26
N LYS A 753 2.89 -3.10 -18.14
CA LYS A 753 1.43 -2.92 -18.05
C LYS A 753 0.93 -2.07 -16.88
N GLY A 754 1.78 -1.73 -15.92
CA GLY A 754 1.34 -1.11 -14.65
C GLY A 754 0.54 -2.04 -13.73
N THR A 755 0.54 -3.35 -13.99
CA THR A 755 -0.11 -4.35 -13.15
C THR A 755 0.54 -4.41 -11.75
N PRO A 756 -0.20 -4.24 -10.64
CA PRO A 756 0.36 -4.29 -9.29
C PRO A 756 0.98 -5.65 -8.94
N LEU A 757 2.10 -5.66 -8.20
CA LEU A 757 2.75 -6.90 -7.76
C LEU A 757 1.89 -7.63 -6.72
N ALA A 758 1.43 -6.94 -5.67
CA ALA A 758 0.42 -7.40 -4.73
C ALA A 758 -0.98 -6.94 -5.18
N LYS A 759 -1.98 -7.82 -5.11
CA LYS A 759 -3.37 -7.56 -5.56
C LYS A 759 -4.39 -7.98 -4.50
N PRO A 760 -5.46 -7.21 -4.24
CA PRO A 760 -6.49 -7.58 -3.28
C PRO A 760 -7.37 -8.73 -3.80
N LEU A 761 -8.11 -9.41 -2.92
CA LEU A 761 -8.86 -10.62 -3.31
C LEU A 761 -9.95 -10.34 -4.36
N PHE A 762 -10.59 -9.17 -4.31
CA PHE A 762 -11.57 -8.74 -5.30
C PHE A 762 -10.99 -8.52 -6.71
N TYR A 763 -9.67 -8.43 -6.88
CA TYR A 763 -9.02 -8.18 -8.17
C TYR A 763 -9.31 -9.27 -9.23
N TYR A 764 -9.54 -10.51 -8.77
CA TYR A 764 -9.98 -11.62 -9.63
C TYR A 764 -11.42 -12.09 -9.31
N ALA A 765 -12.15 -11.35 -8.49
CA ALA A 765 -13.52 -11.64 -8.07
C ALA A 765 -14.30 -10.33 -7.74
N PRO A 766 -14.47 -9.40 -8.71
CA PRO A 766 -15.09 -8.08 -8.47
C PRO A 766 -16.49 -8.16 -7.86
N ASN A 767 -17.25 -9.20 -8.22
CA ASN A 767 -18.66 -9.35 -7.86
C ASN A 767 -18.89 -10.11 -6.54
N ASP A 768 -17.83 -10.59 -5.88
CA ASP A 768 -17.91 -11.29 -4.59
C ASP A 768 -17.81 -10.29 -3.44
N THR A 769 -18.95 -10.03 -2.79
CA THR A 769 -19.08 -9.05 -1.71
C THR A 769 -18.34 -9.44 -0.43
N ILE A 770 -17.93 -10.70 -0.27
CA ILE A 770 -17.09 -11.14 0.85
C ILE A 770 -15.70 -10.50 0.71
N VAL A 771 -15.09 -10.61 -0.48
CA VAL A 771 -13.70 -10.18 -0.72
C VAL A 771 -13.54 -8.69 -1.01
N GLN A 772 -14.62 -7.97 -1.35
CA GLN A 772 -14.60 -6.52 -1.58
C GLN A 772 -14.07 -5.70 -0.38
N ASN A 773 -14.16 -6.24 0.84
CA ASN A 773 -13.68 -5.59 2.07
C ASN A 773 -12.45 -6.28 2.69
N VAL A 774 -11.97 -7.40 2.12
CA VAL A 774 -10.79 -8.11 2.64
C VAL A 774 -9.52 -7.36 2.27
N SER A 775 -8.73 -7.00 3.28
CA SER A 775 -7.45 -6.31 3.14
C SER A 775 -6.30 -7.00 3.88
N ASP A 776 -6.62 -7.91 4.81
CA ASP A 776 -5.68 -8.65 5.66
C ASP A 776 -5.18 -9.97 5.02
N ALA A 777 -5.51 -10.19 3.75
CA ALA A 777 -4.94 -11.21 2.87
C ALA A 777 -4.81 -10.62 1.45
N TYR A 778 -3.87 -11.12 0.64
CA TYR A 778 -3.66 -10.63 -0.72
C TYR A 778 -3.05 -11.67 -1.65
N TYR A 779 -3.25 -11.52 -2.97
CA TYR A 779 -2.51 -12.27 -3.97
C TYR A 779 -1.11 -11.66 -4.18
N TRP A 780 -0.07 -12.48 -4.12
CA TRP A 780 1.26 -12.10 -4.60
C TRP A 780 1.41 -12.59 -6.05
N GLY A 781 1.35 -11.65 -7.00
CA GLY A 781 1.23 -11.95 -8.43
C GLY A 781 -0.17 -12.49 -8.81
N LYS A 782 -0.21 -13.63 -9.49
CA LYS A 782 -1.45 -14.37 -9.81
C LYS A 782 -1.52 -15.78 -9.19
N SER A 783 -0.38 -16.26 -8.67
CA SER A 783 -0.19 -17.67 -8.32
C SER A 783 -0.07 -17.94 -6.82
N MET A 784 0.14 -16.93 -5.99
CA MET A 784 0.24 -17.07 -4.53
C MET A 784 -0.82 -16.23 -3.82
N LEU A 785 -1.31 -16.72 -2.69
CA LEU A 785 -2.11 -15.99 -1.70
C LEU A 785 -1.32 -15.94 -0.39
N ILE A 786 -1.17 -14.74 0.17
CA ILE A 786 -0.46 -14.45 1.41
C ILE A 786 -1.48 -14.05 2.47
N VAL A 787 -1.37 -14.61 3.68
CA VAL A 787 -2.22 -14.27 4.83
C VAL A 787 -1.33 -13.86 6.01
N PRO A 788 -1.01 -12.55 6.15
CA PRO A 788 -0.22 -12.06 7.28
C PRO A 788 -0.85 -12.37 8.65
N ILE A 789 0.03 -12.47 9.65
CA ILE A 789 -0.32 -12.53 11.07
C ILE A 789 -0.04 -11.16 11.68
N THR A 790 -1.07 -10.51 12.18
CA THR A 790 -1.05 -9.09 12.52
C THR A 790 -1.61 -8.80 13.93
N GLN A 791 -1.64 -9.82 14.79
CA GLN A 791 -2.09 -9.78 16.17
C GLN A 791 -1.09 -10.56 17.06
N ALA A 792 -0.93 -10.12 18.30
CA ALA A 792 -0.03 -10.74 19.27
C ALA A 792 -0.49 -12.14 19.71
N GLY A 793 0.44 -13.06 19.91
CA GLY A 793 0.18 -14.40 20.46
C GLY A 793 -0.76 -15.28 19.62
N GLN A 794 -0.98 -14.93 18.35
CA GLN A 794 -1.98 -15.59 17.52
C GLN A 794 -1.55 -17.03 17.18
N THR A 795 -2.33 -18.02 17.68
CA THR A 795 -2.12 -19.46 17.47
C THR A 795 -3.03 -20.09 16.41
N GLN A 796 -4.10 -19.39 16.00
CA GLN A 796 -4.96 -19.77 14.88
C GLN A 796 -5.30 -18.54 14.03
N ARG A 797 -5.31 -18.71 12.71
CA ARG A 797 -5.67 -17.66 11.75
C ARG A 797 -6.91 -18.06 10.96
N GLN A 798 -8.01 -17.32 11.17
CA GLN A 798 -9.16 -17.36 10.27
C GLN A 798 -8.92 -16.39 9.09
N PHE A 799 -9.29 -16.79 7.88
CA PHE A 799 -9.19 -15.97 6.65
C PHE A 799 -10.13 -16.53 5.55
N TYR A 800 -10.46 -15.74 4.54
CA TYR A 800 -11.20 -16.25 3.37
C TYR A 800 -10.24 -16.80 2.32
N LEU A 801 -10.42 -18.07 1.92
CA LEU A 801 -9.64 -18.68 0.84
C LEU A 801 -10.46 -18.55 -0.47
N PRO A 802 -10.00 -17.80 -1.50
CA PRO A 802 -10.77 -17.56 -2.71
C PRO A 802 -11.17 -18.83 -3.49
N ALA A 803 -12.25 -18.76 -4.26
CA ALA A 803 -12.75 -19.87 -5.05
C ALA A 803 -11.68 -20.51 -5.96
N GLY A 804 -11.67 -21.85 -6.00
CA GLY A 804 -10.71 -22.64 -6.77
C GLY A 804 -10.01 -23.72 -5.92
N GLN A 805 -8.94 -24.29 -6.46
CA GLN A 805 -8.08 -25.24 -5.76
C GLN A 805 -6.74 -24.61 -5.42
N TRP A 806 -6.26 -24.89 -4.21
CA TRP A 806 -5.08 -24.29 -3.61
C TRP A 806 -4.20 -25.36 -2.96
N PHE A 807 -2.93 -25.04 -2.75
CA PHE A 807 -1.99 -25.88 -2.02
C PHE A 807 -1.29 -25.04 -0.95
N ASN A 808 -1.17 -25.54 0.28
CA ASN A 808 -0.32 -24.91 1.29
C ASN A 808 1.14 -24.94 0.79
N PHE A 809 1.78 -23.77 0.71
CA PHE A 809 3.12 -23.63 0.15
C PHE A 809 4.19 -24.42 0.92
N HIS A 810 4.06 -24.46 2.25
CA HIS A 810 5.05 -25.08 3.15
C HIS A 810 4.89 -26.61 3.24
N THR A 811 3.66 -27.12 3.13
CA THR A 811 3.36 -28.55 3.36
C THR A 811 2.91 -29.32 2.11
N GLY A 812 2.64 -28.64 1.00
CA GLY A 812 2.13 -29.23 -0.24
C GLY A 812 0.69 -29.73 -0.17
N GLN A 813 0.01 -29.62 0.97
CA GLN A 813 -1.33 -30.16 1.17
C GLN A 813 -2.39 -29.37 0.36
N PRO A 814 -3.34 -30.04 -0.33
CA PRO A 814 -4.39 -29.38 -1.10
C PRO A 814 -5.52 -28.82 -0.20
N LEU A 815 -6.13 -27.72 -0.65
CA LEU A 815 -7.32 -27.10 -0.05
C LEU A 815 -8.28 -26.61 -1.15
N THR A 816 -9.56 -26.98 -1.04
CA THR A 816 -10.65 -26.30 -1.75
C THR A 816 -10.88 -24.92 -1.13
N GLY A 817 -10.97 -23.88 -1.96
CA GLY A 817 -11.40 -22.54 -1.57
C GLY A 817 -12.84 -22.20 -1.98
N GLY A 818 -13.24 -20.95 -1.76
CA GLY A 818 -14.62 -20.46 -1.85
C GLY A 818 -15.27 -20.26 -0.47
N GLU A 819 -14.51 -20.41 0.61
CA GLU A 819 -15.02 -20.41 1.99
C GLU A 819 -14.00 -19.85 2.99
N TRP A 820 -14.49 -19.50 4.19
CA TRP A 820 -13.65 -19.15 5.32
C TRP A 820 -12.92 -20.39 5.86
N LYS A 821 -11.61 -20.27 6.05
CA LYS A 821 -10.73 -21.30 6.63
C LYS A 821 -10.18 -20.80 7.96
N THR A 822 -9.98 -21.72 8.90
CA THR A 822 -9.15 -21.50 10.09
C THR A 822 -8.00 -22.48 10.06
N VAL A 823 -6.77 -22.00 10.22
CA VAL A 823 -5.55 -22.83 10.26
C VAL A 823 -4.75 -22.56 11.55
N PRO A 824 -4.10 -23.58 12.13
CA PRO A 824 -3.14 -23.35 13.20
C PRO A 824 -1.92 -22.60 12.65
N VAL A 825 -1.34 -21.72 13.47
CA VAL A 825 -0.14 -20.96 13.15
C VAL A 825 0.81 -20.95 14.35
N THR A 826 2.11 -20.93 14.06
CA THR A 826 3.19 -20.83 15.05
C THR A 826 4.11 -19.67 14.64
N LEU A 827 5.09 -19.30 15.46
CA LEU A 827 6.05 -18.26 15.12
C LEU A 827 6.86 -18.60 13.85
N GLU A 828 7.02 -19.88 13.53
CA GLU A 828 7.84 -20.35 12.41
C GLU A 828 7.40 -19.80 11.05
N ASP A 829 6.09 -19.68 10.83
CA ASP A 829 5.53 -19.39 9.51
C ASP A 829 4.24 -18.56 9.54
N ILE A 830 3.98 -17.88 8.42
CA ILE A 830 2.66 -17.34 8.06
C ILE A 830 1.98 -18.24 7.01
N PRO A 831 0.64 -18.33 6.96
CA PRO A 831 -0.05 -19.08 5.92
C PRO A 831 0.18 -18.47 4.52
N VAL A 832 0.72 -19.31 3.63
CA VAL A 832 0.94 -19.00 2.21
C VAL A 832 0.37 -20.16 1.38
N PHE A 833 -0.36 -19.83 0.33
CA PHE A 833 -1.03 -20.81 -0.54
C PHE A 833 -0.68 -20.57 -2.00
N VAL A 834 -0.47 -21.63 -2.77
CA VAL A 834 -0.25 -21.58 -4.22
C VAL A 834 -1.52 -22.01 -4.94
N LYS A 835 -1.98 -21.25 -5.93
CA LYS A 835 -3.14 -21.61 -6.74
C LYS A 835 -2.81 -22.81 -7.61
N ALA A 836 -3.74 -23.76 -7.74
CA ALA A 836 -3.64 -24.84 -8.70
C ALA A 836 -3.32 -24.31 -10.12
N GLY A 837 -2.60 -25.12 -10.90
CA GLY A 837 -2.14 -24.73 -12.23
C GLY A 837 -0.87 -23.87 -12.26
N SER A 838 -0.43 -23.34 -11.12
CA SER A 838 0.72 -22.43 -11.07
C SER A 838 2.05 -23.13 -11.29
N PHE A 839 2.92 -22.48 -12.08
CA PHE A 839 4.37 -22.71 -12.09
C PHE A 839 5.03 -21.62 -11.23
N ILE A 840 5.78 -22.03 -10.20
CA ILE A 840 6.61 -21.14 -9.37
C ILE A 840 8.08 -21.39 -9.73
N PRO A 841 8.74 -20.52 -10.53
CA PRO A 841 10.17 -20.63 -10.79
C PRO A 841 10.98 -20.16 -9.58
N MET A 842 12.03 -20.92 -9.24
CA MET A 842 12.94 -20.63 -8.13
C MET A 842 14.40 -20.74 -8.56
N ALA A 843 15.19 -19.74 -8.19
CA ALA A 843 16.64 -19.75 -8.35
C ALA A 843 17.32 -20.58 -7.24
N PRO A 844 18.58 -21.01 -7.44
CA PRO A 844 19.41 -21.54 -6.36
C PRO A 844 19.58 -20.53 -5.20
N PRO A 845 19.90 -20.98 -3.98
CA PRO A 845 20.29 -20.08 -2.89
C PRO A 845 21.50 -19.22 -3.28
N MET A 846 21.45 -17.92 -2.95
CA MET A 846 22.51 -16.95 -3.26
C MET A 846 22.62 -15.92 -2.12
N GLN A 847 23.80 -15.28 -2.01
CA GLN A 847 24.09 -14.30 -0.95
C GLN A 847 23.74 -12.85 -1.33
N ASN A 848 23.66 -12.55 -2.63
CA ASN A 848 23.21 -11.27 -3.19
C ASN A 848 22.76 -11.50 -4.66
N THR A 849 22.05 -10.53 -5.26
CA THR A 849 21.56 -10.64 -6.64
C THR A 849 22.65 -10.54 -7.70
N ASP A 850 23.86 -10.08 -7.36
CA ASP A 850 24.99 -10.06 -8.31
C ASP A 850 25.48 -11.48 -8.64
N LYS A 851 25.20 -12.46 -7.76
CA LYS A 851 25.35 -13.90 -8.01
C LYS A 851 24.11 -14.57 -8.64
N TYR A 852 23.03 -13.84 -8.94
CA TYR A 852 21.83 -14.40 -9.58
C TYR A 852 22.17 -14.95 -10.98
N ARG A 853 21.99 -16.25 -11.19
CA ARG A 853 22.11 -16.91 -12.50
C ARG A 853 20.96 -17.91 -12.66
N LEU A 854 20.46 -18.06 -13.89
CA LEU A 854 19.54 -19.13 -14.27
C LEU A 854 20.20 -20.11 -15.26
N ASP A 855 21.47 -20.42 -15.02
CA ASP A 855 22.11 -21.64 -15.54
C ASP A 855 21.59 -22.89 -14.82
N THR A 856 21.15 -22.75 -13.56
CA THR A 856 20.32 -23.71 -12.84
C THR A 856 18.98 -23.08 -12.48
N LEU A 857 17.87 -23.77 -12.73
CA LEU A 857 16.51 -23.29 -12.45
C LEU A 857 15.64 -24.42 -11.87
N SER A 858 15.07 -24.20 -10.68
CA SER A 858 13.97 -25.03 -10.17
C SER A 858 12.62 -24.47 -10.65
N VAL A 859 11.66 -25.33 -10.97
CA VAL A 859 10.29 -24.92 -11.32
C VAL A 859 9.30 -25.83 -10.61
N HIS A 860 8.52 -25.29 -9.67
CA HIS A 860 7.52 -26.03 -8.92
C HIS A 860 6.16 -25.91 -9.63
N TYR A 861 5.59 -27.03 -10.10
CA TYR A 861 4.31 -27.08 -10.79
C TYR A 861 3.21 -27.72 -9.93
N TYR A 862 2.20 -26.93 -9.60
CA TYR A 862 1.09 -27.31 -8.72
C TYR A 862 -0.11 -27.84 -9.53
N GLN A 863 0.08 -29.01 -10.12
CA GLN A 863 -0.87 -29.62 -11.06
C GLN A 863 -2.22 -29.99 -10.40
N HIS A 864 -3.34 -29.71 -11.08
CA HIS A 864 -4.65 -30.20 -10.68
C HIS A 864 -5.60 -30.33 -11.88
N VAL A 865 -6.52 -31.31 -11.84
CA VAL A 865 -7.44 -31.59 -12.95
C VAL A 865 -8.53 -30.52 -13.17
N SER A 866 -8.74 -29.62 -12.20
CA SER A 866 -9.63 -28.45 -12.36
C SER A 866 -9.02 -27.32 -13.18
N GLU A 867 -7.69 -27.31 -13.35
CA GLU A 867 -6.94 -26.33 -14.12
C GLU A 867 -6.23 -27.07 -15.27
N PRO A 868 -6.96 -27.50 -16.32
CA PRO A 868 -6.48 -28.48 -17.30
C PRO A 868 -5.51 -27.91 -18.34
N ASP A 869 -5.47 -26.59 -18.53
CA ASP A 869 -4.49 -25.90 -19.38
C ASP A 869 -3.96 -24.64 -18.67
N ASN A 870 -2.64 -24.54 -18.55
CA ASN A 870 -1.95 -23.59 -17.69
C ASN A 870 -0.78 -22.94 -18.43
N PHE A 871 -0.54 -21.65 -18.20
CA PHE A 871 0.57 -20.93 -18.81
C PHE A 871 1.26 -19.95 -17.85
N TYR A 872 2.59 -20.04 -17.81
CA TYR A 872 3.48 -19.10 -17.14
C TYR A 872 4.62 -18.70 -18.08
N SER A 873 5.09 -17.45 -17.96
CA SER A 873 6.28 -16.96 -18.65
C SER A 873 7.18 -16.28 -17.63
N LEU A 874 8.42 -16.73 -17.53
CA LEU A 874 9.48 -16.16 -16.68
C LEU A 874 10.29 -15.16 -17.51
N TYR A 875 10.40 -13.91 -17.05
CA TYR A 875 11.24 -12.89 -17.68
C TYR A 875 12.68 -12.92 -17.14
N TRP A 876 13.67 -12.90 -18.03
CA TRP A 876 15.09 -12.76 -17.64
C TRP A 876 15.91 -11.87 -18.59
N ASP A 877 16.73 -10.99 -18.01
CA ASP A 877 17.68 -10.08 -18.65
C ASP A 877 18.95 -9.92 -17.77
N ASN A 878 19.84 -8.97 -18.05
CA ASN A 878 21.03 -8.72 -17.21
C ASN A 878 20.75 -8.06 -15.83
N GLY A 879 19.52 -7.64 -15.53
CA GLY A 879 19.13 -7.00 -14.27
C GLY A 879 19.54 -5.53 -14.10
N LYS A 880 20.18 -4.94 -15.11
CA LYS A 880 20.93 -3.67 -15.00
C LYS A 880 20.54 -2.64 -16.07
N THR A 881 20.40 -3.06 -17.33
CA THR A 881 20.14 -2.17 -18.48
C THR A 881 18.68 -1.69 -18.51
N PRO A 882 18.40 -0.38 -18.54
CA PRO A 882 17.03 0.15 -18.62
C PRO A 882 16.27 -0.32 -19.87
N ASP A 883 16.86 -0.14 -21.05
CA ASP A 883 16.20 -0.38 -22.34
C ASP A 883 16.23 -1.86 -22.79
N ALA A 884 16.38 -2.82 -21.86
CA ALA A 884 16.61 -4.23 -22.19
C ALA A 884 15.53 -4.78 -23.15
N GLN A 885 14.26 -4.44 -22.91
CA GLN A 885 13.16 -4.85 -23.77
C GLN A 885 13.20 -4.21 -25.16
N ALA A 886 13.49 -2.91 -25.26
CA ALA A 886 13.58 -2.21 -26.56
C ALA A 886 14.79 -2.67 -27.39
N LYS A 887 15.86 -3.13 -26.74
CA LYS A 887 17.07 -3.70 -27.37
C LYS A 887 16.96 -5.22 -27.62
N ASN A 888 15.85 -5.87 -27.28
CA ASN A 888 15.67 -7.34 -27.28
C ASN A 888 16.75 -8.11 -26.47
N GLN A 889 17.29 -7.46 -25.42
CA GLN A 889 18.33 -7.99 -24.52
C GLN A 889 17.71 -8.73 -23.32
N PHE A 890 16.77 -9.62 -23.60
CA PHE A 890 16.04 -10.44 -22.62
C PHE A 890 15.61 -11.77 -23.27
N GLU A 891 15.22 -12.75 -22.46
CA GLU A 891 14.45 -13.91 -22.89
C GLU A 891 13.20 -14.10 -22.02
N LEU A 892 12.19 -14.78 -22.59
CA LEU A 892 11.03 -15.28 -21.88
C LEU A 892 11.08 -16.81 -21.88
N LEU A 893 11.10 -17.43 -20.71
CA LEU A 893 11.01 -18.89 -20.55
C LEU A 893 9.57 -19.30 -20.30
N HIS A 894 8.98 -20.05 -21.23
CA HIS A 894 7.57 -20.42 -21.21
C HIS A 894 7.37 -21.82 -20.63
N PHE A 895 6.35 -21.95 -19.80
CA PHE A 895 5.93 -23.21 -19.19
C PHE A 895 4.44 -23.40 -19.43
N LYS A 896 4.07 -24.42 -20.23
CA LYS A 896 2.67 -24.80 -20.48
C LYS A 896 2.37 -26.17 -19.87
N GLY A 897 1.35 -26.24 -19.02
CA GLY A 897 0.95 -27.44 -18.29
C GLY A 897 -0.44 -27.91 -18.70
N LEU A 898 -0.52 -29.11 -19.27
CA LEU A 898 -1.75 -29.76 -19.72
C LEU A 898 -2.05 -30.97 -18.81
N VAL A 899 -3.20 -30.98 -18.15
CA VAL A 899 -3.52 -31.93 -17.06
C VAL A 899 -4.83 -32.67 -17.35
N SER A 900 -4.83 -33.97 -17.04
CA SER A 900 -6.00 -34.86 -17.10
C SER A 900 -5.87 -35.97 -16.05
N SER A 901 -6.97 -36.66 -15.75
CA SER A 901 -6.99 -37.79 -14.80
C SER A 901 -6.14 -39.01 -15.22
N LYS A 902 -5.54 -39.02 -16.42
CA LYS A 902 -4.71 -40.12 -16.96
C LYS A 902 -3.30 -39.68 -17.33
N GLN A 903 -3.06 -38.39 -17.52
CA GLN A 903 -1.82 -37.86 -18.07
C GLN A 903 -1.59 -36.40 -17.68
N ILE A 904 -0.34 -36.09 -17.33
CA ILE A 904 0.20 -34.72 -17.27
C ILE A 904 1.17 -34.56 -18.44
N LYS A 905 1.11 -33.43 -19.14
CA LYS A 905 2.04 -33.03 -20.20
C LYS A 905 2.54 -31.63 -19.93
N ILE A 906 3.85 -31.43 -19.94
CA ILE A 906 4.48 -30.14 -19.64
C ILE A 906 5.40 -29.79 -20.82
N ILE A 907 5.25 -28.59 -21.35
CA ILE A 907 6.00 -28.06 -22.49
C ILE A 907 6.86 -26.90 -22.00
N LEU A 908 8.13 -26.92 -22.36
CA LEU A 908 9.09 -25.84 -22.16
C LEU A 908 9.58 -25.34 -23.51
N ASP A 909 9.42 -24.05 -23.79
CA ASP A 909 10.03 -23.34 -24.93
C ASP A 909 10.41 -21.90 -24.50
N LYS A 910 11.04 -21.12 -25.40
CA LYS A 910 11.44 -19.74 -25.10
C LYS A 910 11.31 -18.78 -26.27
N THR A 911 11.16 -17.49 -25.96
CA THR A 911 11.22 -16.37 -26.91
C THR A 911 12.11 -15.23 -26.38
N GLY A 912 12.18 -14.11 -27.08
CA GLY A 912 13.13 -13.01 -26.83
C GLY A 912 14.42 -13.14 -27.65
N GLY A 913 15.46 -12.43 -27.25
CA GLY A 913 16.77 -12.38 -27.91
C GLY A 913 17.90 -12.95 -27.05
N SER A 914 18.98 -12.18 -26.93
CA SER A 914 20.20 -12.56 -26.21
C SER A 914 20.85 -11.36 -25.53
N PHE A 915 21.53 -11.61 -24.41
CA PHE A 915 22.25 -10.62 -23.61
C PHE A 915 23.42 -11.30 -22.90
N ASP A 916 24.39 -10.52 -22.42
CA ASP A 916 25.56 -11.01 -21.69
C ASP A 916 25.14 -11.70 -20.38
N GLU A 917 25.94 -12.66 -19.89
CA GLU A 917 25.57 -13.56 -18.77
C GLU A 917 24.46 -14.61 -19.12
N MET A 918 23.86 -14.61 -20.31
CA MET A 918 22.88 -15.64 -20.72
C MET A 918 23.57 -16.98 -21.07
N PRO A 919 23.22 -18.12 -20.41
CA PRO A 919 23.83 -19.42 -20.66
C PRO A 919 23.25 -20.12 -21.90
N ALA A 920 24.11 -20.84 -22.63
CA ALA A 920 23.71 -21.64 -23.80
C ALA A 920 22.86 -22.89 -23.45
N GLN A 921 22.91 -23.33 -22.19
CA GLN A 921 22.17 -24.48 -21.68
C GLN A 921 21.89 -24.29 -20.19
N ARG A 922 20.75 -24.78 -19.71
CA ARG A 922 20.32 -24.71 -18.31
C ARG A 922 20.09 -26.10 -17.73
N GLN A 923 20.46 -26.34 -16.48
CA GLN A 923 19.95 -27.46 -15.71
C GLN A 923 18.58 -27.06 -15.13
N VAL A 924 17.54 -27.78 -15.53
CA VAL A 924 16.18 -27.59 -15.03
C VAL A 924 15.86 -28.70 -14.04
N GLU A 925 15.46 -28.34 -12.82
CA GLU A 925 14.77 -29.24 -11.90
C GLU A 925 13.28 -28.91 -11.89
N LEU A 926 12.46 -29.76 -12.49
CA LEU A 926 11.00 -29.63 -12.48
C LEU A 926 10.44 -30.44 -11.32
N VAL A 927 9.80 -29.76 -10.35
CA VAL A 927 9.18 -30.37 -9.17
C VAL A 927 7.67 -30.37 -9.36
N ILE A 928 7.09 -31.54 -9.65
CA ILE A 928 5.66 -31.71 -9.90
C ILE A 928 5.00 -32.13 -8.58
N HIS A 929 4.13 -31.27 -8.04
CA HIS A 929 3.40 -31.47 -6.79
C HIS A 929 2.12 -32.28 -7.01
N ASN A 930 1.42 -32.62 -5.92
CA ASN A 930 0.12 -33.30 -5.97
C ASN A 930 0.17 -34.65 -6.71
N LEU A 931 1.18 -35.47 -6.41
CA LEU A 931 1.33 -36.83 -6.95
C LEU A 931 1.28 -37.84 -5.80
N PRO A 932 0.08 -38.28 -5.34
CA PRO A 932 -0.06 -39.21 -4.22
C PRO A 932 0.49 -40.62 -4.50
N LYS A 933 0.82 -40.92 -5.76
CA LYS A 933 1.54 -42.11 -6.20
C LYS A 933 2.55 -41.70 -7.28
N ILE A 934 3.66 -42.42 -7.36
CA ILE A 934 4.62 -42.26 -8.45
C ILE A 934 3.95 -42.58 -9.80
N PRO A 935 4.09 -41.73 -10.84
CA PRO A 935 3.46 -41.97 -12.13
C PRO A 935 3.95 -43.26 -12.80
N ARG A 936 3.06 -44.05 -13.40
CA ARG A 936 3.37 -45.33 -14.06
C ARG A 936 4.46 -45.24 -15.15
N LYS A 937 4.61 -44.09 -15.82
CA LYS A 937 5.71 -43.82 -16.77
C LYS A 937 5.91 -42.33 -16.99
N TRP A 938 7.16 -41.87 -17.11
CA TRP A 938 7.49 -40.57 -17.69
C TRP A 938 8.42 -40.70 -18.90
N SER A 939 8.44 -39.68 -19.75
CA SER A 939 9.35 -39.58 -20.90
C SER A 939 9.59 -38.12 -21.31
N LEU A 940 10.86 -37.76 -21.52
CA LEU A 940 11.29 -36.48 -22.06
C LEU A 940 11.51 -36.62 -23.57
N LYS A 941 10.74 -35.90 -24.40
CA LYS A 941 10.85 -35.95 -25.87
C LYS A 941 11.97 -35.04 -26.39
N GLN A 942 13.21 -35.35 -25.99
CA GLN A 942 14.42 -34.64 -26.39
C GLN A 942 15.49 -35.69 -26.74
N LYS A 943 15.68 -35.97 -28.04
CA LYS A 943 16.64 -36.95 -28.61
C LYS A 943 16.93 -38.19 -27.72
N GLY A 944 15.88 -38.90 -27.29
CA GLY A 944 16.00 -40.18 -26.56
C GLY A 944 16.44 -40.09 -25.09
N ALA A 945 16.47 -38.91 -24.47
CA ALA A 945 16.91 -38.71 -23.10
C ALA A 945 16.05 -39.49 -22.06
N LYS A 946 16.60 -40.58 -21.52
CA LYS A 946 16.04 -41.29 -20.36
C LYS A 946 16.35 -40.54 -19.07
N LEU A 947 15.33 -40.35 -18.23
CA LEU A 947 15.46 -39.87 -16.84
C LEU A 947 15.25 -41.06 -15.89
N PRO A 948 16.31 -41.76 -15.45
CA PRO A 948 16.19 -42.91 -14.55
C PRO A 948 15.67 -42.48 -13.18
N LEU A 949 14.90 -43.34 -12.51
CA LEU A 949 14.55 -43.17 -11.10
C LEU A 949 15.79 -43.41 -10.23
N LEU A 950 16.07 -42.49 -9.31
CA LEU A 950 17.24 -42.49 -8.43
C LEU A 950 16.81 -42.38 -6.96
N GLN A 951 17.66 -42.87 -6.05
CA GLN A 951 17.54 -42.56 -4.62
C GLN A 951 17.90 -41.09 -4.36
N GLN A 952 17.39 -40.51 -3.26
CA GLN A 952 17.51 -39.08 -2.98
C GLN A 952 18.98 -38.59 -2.93
N THR A 953 19.89 -39.36 -2.34
CA THR A 953 21.32 -39.06 -2.25
C THR A 953 21.97 -39.00 -3.63
N THR A 954 21.77 -40.03 -4.45
CA THR A 954 22.23 -40.07 -5.85
C THR A 954 21.61 -38.94 -6.69
N TYR A 955 20.31 -38.65 -6.50
CA TYR A 955 19.59 -37.62 -7.23
C TYR A 955 20.09 -36.20 -6.92
N LYS A 956 20.54 -35.93 -5.69
CA LYS A 956 21.14 -34.63 -5.34
C LYS A 956 22.39 -34.35 -6.19
N ALA A 957 23.26 -35.35 -6.37
CA ALA A 957 24.49 -35.23 -7.16
C ALA A 957 24.33 -35.45 -8.68
N ALA A 958 23.23 -36.07 -9.14
CA ALA A 958 23.05 -36.41 -10.55
C ALA A 958 22.62 -35.20 -11.41
N ALA A 959 23.36 -34.95 -12.50
CA ALA A 959 23.04 -33.92 -13.49
C ALA A 959 21.78 -34.22 -14.33
N LYS A 960 21.25 -35.45 -14.28
CA LYS A 960 19.96 -35.84 -14.87
C LYS A 960 19.35 -37.03 -14.13
N GLY A 961 18.03 -37.07 -14.02
CA GLY A 961 17.32 -38.18 -13.39
C GLY A 961 15.93 -37.81 -12.89
N ALA A 962 15.32 -38.74 -12.17
CA ALA A 962 14.04 -38.58 -11.49
C ALA A 962 14.17 -39.02 -10.03
N PHE A 963 13.46 -38.34 -9.12
CA PHE A 963 13.31 -38.75 -7.72
C PHE A 963 11.87 -38.49 -7.29
N TYR A 964 11.24 -39.46 -6.64
CA TYR A 964 9.89 -39.33 -6.09
C TYR A 964 9.98 -39.25 -4.57
N ASN A 965 9.53 -38.14 -4.01
CA ASN A 965 9.40 -37.96 -2.57
C ASN A 965 7.98 -38.36 -2.15
N LYS A 966 7.88 -39.48 -1.43
CA LYS A 966 6.60 -40.02 -0.95
C LYS A 966 5.93 -39.08 0.07
N ASP A 967 6.73 -38.42 0.90
CA ASP A 967 6.24 -37.72 2.10
C ASP A 967 5.67 -36.33 1.75
N THR A 968 6.23 -35.70 0.71
CA THR A 968 5.68 -34.45 0.12
C THR A 968 4.82 -34.68 -1.13
N GLN A 969 4.67 -35.94 -1.57
CA GLN A 969 3.92 -36.32 -2.78
C GLN A 969 4.37 -35.55 -4.04
N THR A 970 5.69 -35.47 -4.24
CA THR A 970 6.33 -34.74 -5.36
C THR A 970 7.16 -35.67 -6.25
N LEU A 971 7.17 -35.39 -7.55
CA LEU A 971 8.14 -35.95 -8.50
C LEU A 971 9.11 -34.84 -8.96
N HIS A 972 10.37 -35.01 -8.60
CA HIS A 972 11.49 -34.17 -9.01
C HIS A 972 12.14 -34.74 -10.29
N LEU A 973 12.37 -33.89 -11.29
CA LEU A 973 12.93 -34.28 -12.59
C LEU A 973 14.05 -33.31 -13.02
N LYS A 974 15.30 -33.79 -13.03
CA LYS A 974 16.49 -33.03 -13.49
C LYS A 974 16.84 -33.35 -14.93
N PHE A 975 17.02 -32.33 -15.76
CA PHE A 975 17.50 -32.47 -17.14
C PHE A 975 18.18 -31.19 -17.66
N ASN A 976 18.95 -31.34 -18.74
CA ASN A 976 19.62 -30.22 -19.41
C ASN A 976 18.78 -29.70 -20.59
N TRP A 977 18.50 -28.41 -20.60
CA TRP A 977 17.63 -27.74 -21.56
C TRP A 977 18.36 -26.61 -22.30
N THR A 978 18.30 -26.60 -23.62
CA THR A 978 18.97 -25.61 -24.51
C THR A 978 18.01 -24.52 -25.01
N GLY A 979 16.88 -24.30 -24.33
CA GLY A 979 15.80 -23.42 -24.80
C GLY A 979 14.92 -24.03 -25.92
N ASN A 980 15.43 -25.04 -26.64
CA ASN A 980 14.66 -25.79 -27.65
C ASN A 980 13.38 -26.40 -27.07
N ARG A 981 12.28 -26.34 -27.85
CA ARG A 981 10.96 -26.82 -27.42
C ARG A 981 11.01 -28.28 -26.96
N THR A 982 10.76 -28.49 -25.67
CA THR A 982 10.93 -29.76 -24.97
C THR A 982 9.60 -30.18 -24.35
N GLU A 983 9.17 -31.41 -24.64
CA GLU A 983 7.89 -31.96 -24.14
C GLU A 983 8.15 -33.12 -23.17
N LEU A 984 7.74 -32.93 -21.92
CA LEU A 984 7.65 -33.97 -20.90
C LEU A 984 6.24 -34.55 -20.88
N GLN A 985 6.14 -35.87 -20.81
CA GLN A 985 4.88 -36.58 -20.56
C GLN A 985 4.99 -37.48 -19.33
N LEU A 986 3.98 -37.46 -18.45
CA LEU A 986 3.75 -38.39 -17.35
C LEU A 986 2.43 -39.13 -17.62
N LYS A 987 2.43 -40.46 -17.57
CA LYS A 987 1.22 -41.26 -17.42
C LYS A 987 1.04 -41.56 -15.93
N LEU A 988 -0.08 -41.13 -15.37
CA LEU A 988 -0.49 -41.40 -13.99
C LEU A 988 -0.88 -42.87 -13.88
#